data_AF-A0AAV1IXK7-F1
#
_entry.id   AF-A0AAV1IXK7-F1
#
_cell.length_a   1.000
_cell.length_b   1.000
_cell.length_c   1.000
_cell.angle_alpha   90.00
_cell.angle_beta   90.00
_cell.angle_gamma   90.00
#
_symmetry.space_group_name_H-M   'P 1'
#
loop_
_entity.id
_entity.type
_entity.pdbx_description
1 polymer ?
#
loop_
_entity_poly.entity_id
_entity_poly.type
_entity_poly.pdbx_seq_one_letter_code
_entity_poly.pdbx_strand_id
1 'polypeptide(L)'
;MADINMENFAVPDFVPDRYVKELARSCVGGEELQQQKVKIEGLAEETANALKKNVYENYMQFIETATEISHLEAEMYKLSHLLSDQRTVLTTLSQASILGNDNALSRESLDNHDLEAERAEEERRNKLNLITEKVEGCMNLLDIPDRTLLHEGDLLEIDAEENTALQRMHVYLFNDCLMLTCWISNRRGPMRYKFLISYPISTLAVVNVRDLGTVKQAFKVLAFPDTRVFQCNSLAIKKDWLDKFEAAKKMHMEKETSKQKKKESQEKSKAEMLESPSLSVEELPSPQITPLPDWLADVTEELDVLIVERHFQKTYDLMITAQKTLDTEDFKNHPQRSEILKKIEQKQKSLTEILLKELDVSQNWSPRGGLRSSRYPVQILNKFNMTSQACDLFLDICSQTVKAHVKGVQLEGSILSYVKQVGDVFFCSLSDALIEFTILFPKNKISSFIVWASMQLRILMAQIIKQIFTPQCALDSVLNCVQSLREQCTLFCEFGLDLRFQMNSCLRNPIKKALKEYKEKIVDSMKTKVAEDNWTPLSMHTKAGTNKFLIQMTDLGVNLSKYVINETWVDLSSSTIWFTQSIMTVQNIGLKIVTKDMMDFVNECIYAIFNARLMLSIGNDSSYSQKNYKFLLEVLLPLMLKSYKEEVGYDNQELLNLAKKFGVNIAPAKKANITKYTSNEYL
;
A
#
# COMPACT_ATOMS: atom_id res chain seq x y z
N MET A 1 -1.16 46.21 40.00
CA MET A 1 -1.87 44.92 40.11
C MET A 1 -0.97 43.89 39.44
N ALA A 2 -0.40 42.96 40.20
CA ALA A 2 0.52 41.96 39.66
C ALA A 2 -0.27 40.92 38.85
N ASP A 3 0.11 40.70 37.59
CA ASP A 3 -0.43 39.62 36.78
C ASP A 3 0.03 38.28 37.34
N ILE A 4 -0.91 37.35 37.50
CA ILE A 4 -0.66 35.99 37.96
C ILE A 4 0.00 35.24 36.80
N ASN A 5 1.33 35.06 36.85
CA ASN A 5 2.07 34.36 35.80
C ASN A 5 1.89 32.83 35.94
N MET A 6 1.34 32.17 34.91
CA MET A 6 1.08 30.72 34.88
C MET A 6 2.36 29.88 35.05
N GLU A 7 3.51 30.42 34.65
CA GLU A 7 4.82 29.75 34.76
C GLU A 7 5.21 29.45 36.21
N ASN A 8 4.73 30.23 37.18
CA ASN A 8 5.02 30.01 38.60
C ASN A 8 4.35 28.75 39.16
N PHE A 9 3.24 28.30 38.55
CA PHE A 9 2.53 27.07 38.94
C PHE A 9 3.08 25.80 38.25
N ALA A 10 3.86 25.97 37.18
CA ALA A 10 4.43 24.87 36.41
C ALA A 10 5.76 24.34 36.98
N VAL A 11 6.24 24.90 38.09
CA VAL A 11 7.50 24.51 38.74
C VAL A 11 7.29 23.25 39.59
N PRO A 12 8.13 22.21 39.47
CA PRO A 12 7.95 20.93 40.17
C PRO A 12 7.98 21.04 41.71
N ASP A 13 8.61 22.07 42.28
CA ASP A 13 8.70 22.33 43.72
C ASP A 13 7.76 23.46 44.21
N PHE A 14 6.59 23.62 43.58
CA PHE A 14 5.61 24.63 43.98
C PHE A 14 5.05 24.36 45.38
N VAL A 15 5.17 25.33 46.30
CA VAL A 15 4.63 25.25 47.67
C VAL A 15 3.41 26.18 47.81
N PRO A 16 2.17 25.64 47.85
CA PRO A 16 0.95 26.45 47.89
C PRO A 16 0.88 27.40 49.08
N ASP A 17 1.27 26.94 50.26
CA ASP A 17 1.21 27.73 51.49
C ASP A 17 2.11 28.97 51.47
N ARG A 18 3.26 28.88 50.79
CA ARG A 18 4.20 30.00 50.64
C ARG A 18 3.63 31.02 49.67
N TYR A 19 3.07 30.55 48.55
CA TYR A 19 2.43 31.39 47.55
C TYR A 19 1.24 32.16 48.13
N VAL A 20 0.34 31.50 48.86
CA VAL A 20 -0.83 32.15 49.49
C VAL A 20 -0.41 33.17 50.55
N LYS A 21 0.64 32.89 51.34
CA LYS A 21 1.19 33.85 52.32
C LYS A 21 1.79 35.09 51.66
N GLU A 22 2.46 34.92 50.52
CA GLU A 22 3.06 36.02 49.76
C GLU A 22 1.99 36.85 49.04
N LEU A 23 0.97 36.18 48.50
CA LEU A 23 -0.22 36.80 47.92
C LEU A 23 -0.97 37.66 48.94
N ALA A 24 -1.25 37.10 50.13
CA ALA A 24 -1.95 37.80 51.22
C ALA A 24 -1.13 38.97 51.81
N ARG A 25 0.20 38.93 51.72
CA ARG A 25 1.08 40.03 52.13
C ARG A 25 1.10 41.18 51.11
N SER A 26 0.87 40.86 49.83
CA SER A 26 0.91 41.82 48.72
C SER A 26 -0.42 42.53 48.47
N CYS A 27 -1.55 41.92 48.85
CA CYS A 27 -2.89 42.49 48.68
C CYS A 27 -3.32 43.30 49.91
N VAL A 28 -3.71 44.55 49.70
CA VAL A 28 -4.12 45.47 50.78
C VAL A 28 -5.65 45.57 50.79
N GLY A 29 -6.34 44.44 51.01
CA GLY A 29 -7.80 44.42 51.13
C GLY A 29 -8.46 43.07 50.84
N GLY A 30 -9.62 42.82 51.46
CA GLY A 30 -10.41 41.60 51.27
C GLY A 30 -11.02 41.46 49.87
N GLU A 31 -11.35 42.58 49.21
CA GLU A 31 -11.89 42.57 47.85
C GLU A 31 -10.83 42.18 46.80
N GLU A 32 -9.58 42.63 46.94
CA GLU A 32 -8.49 42.25 46.02
C GLU A 32 -8.16 40.75 46.13
N LEU A 33 -8.16 40.21 47.35
CA LEU A 33 -7.98 38.77 47.60
C LEU A 33 -9.10 37.94 46.97
N GLN A 34 -10.34 38.41 47.06
CA GLN A 34 -11.47 37.73 46.43
C GLN A 34 -11.38 37.77 44.90
N GLN A 35 -10.96 38.89 44.31
CA GLN A 35 -10.72 38.99 42.87
C GLN A 35 -9.60 38.07 42.38
N GLN A 36 -8.50 37.96 43.13
CA GLN A 36 -7.42 37.04 42.79
C GLN A 36 -7.83 35.58 42.94
N LYS A 37 -8.63 35.23 43.95
CA LYS A 37 -9.20 33.88 44.09
C LYS A 37 -10.04 33.50 42.87
N VAL A 38 -10.95 34.37 42.44
CA VAL A 38 -11.79 34.13 41.24
C VAL A 38 -10.94 33.99 39.98
N LYS A 39 -9.84 34.76 39.84
CA LYS A 39 -8.89 34.61 38.73
C LYS A 39 -8.18 33.25 38.75
N ILE A 40 -7.77 32.76 39.92
CA ILE A 40 -7.13 31.44 40.05
C ILE A 40 -8.13 30.32 39.73
N GLU A 41 -9.38 30.43 40.21
CA GLU A 41 -10.45 29.48 39.88
C GLU A 41 -10.72 29.45 38.37
N GLY A 42 -10.77 30.62 37.72
CA GLY A 42 -10.91 30.72 36.26
C GLY A 42 -9.74 30.08 35.50
N LEU A 43 -8.50 30.32 35.91
CA LEU A 43 -7.32 29.69 35.31
C LEU A 43 -7.32 28.17 35.49
N ALA A 44 -7.79 27.67 36.63
CA ALA A 44 -7.91 26.23 36.86
C ALA A 44 -8.94 25.58 35.92
N GLU A 45 -10.08 26.24 35.72
CA GLU A 45 -11.12 25.77 34.80
C GLU A 45 -10.67 25.84 33.34
N GLU A 46 -9.97 26.91 32.95
CA GLU A 46 -9.38 27.06 31.62
C GLU A 46 -8.32 25.99 31.35
N THR A 47 -7.43 25.72 32.31
CA THR A 47 -6.41 24.67 32.19
C THR A 47 -7.03 23.28 32.11
N ALA A 48 -8.07 23.00 32.90
CA ALA A 48 -8.81 21.74 32.83
C ALA A 48 -9.49 21.54 31.47
N ASN A 49 -10.06 22.60 30.90
CA ASN A 49 -10.67 22.56 29.57
C ASN A 49 -9.63 22.45 28.46
N ALA A 50 -8.49 23.13 28.57
CA ALA A 50 -7.37 23.01 27.65
C ALA A 50 -6.79 21.59 27.67
N LEU A 51 -6.64 20.99 28.85
CA LEU A 51 -6.18 19.61 28.99
C LEU A 51 -7.18 18.62 28.39
N LYS A 52 -8.48 18.79 28.64
CA LYS A 52 -9.52 17.99 27.97
C LYS A 52 -9.43 18.13 26.46
N LYS A 53 -9.33 19.36 25.94
CA LYS A 53 -9.24 19.61 24.49
C LYS A 53 -8.00 18.96 23.88
N ASN A 54 -6.84 19.08 24.54
CA ASN A 54 -5.58 18.47 24.10
C ASN A 54 -5.67 16.93 24.13
N VAL A 55 -6.28 16.35 25.17
CA VAL A 55 -6.54 14.90 25.24
C VAL A 55 -7.51 14.46 24.15
N TYR A 56 -8.54 15.26 23.81
CA TYR A 56 -9.46 14.96 22.70
C TYR A 56 -8.78 15.08 21.33
N GLU A 57 -7.97 16.11 21.10
CA GLU A 57 -7.23 16.32 19.86
C GLU A 57 -6.22 15.19 19.62
N ASN A 58 -5.54 14.74 20.67
CA ASN A 58 -4.57 13.65 20.60
C ASN A 58 -5.18 12.27 20.91
N TYR A 59 -6.50 12.18 21.12
CA TYR A 59 -7.17 10.93 21.51
C TYR A 59 -6.95 9.83 20.46
N MET A 60 -7.04 10.19 19.18
CA MET A 60 -6.78 9.27 18.07
C MET A 60 -5.35 8.71 18.12
N GLN A 61 -4.35 9.57 18.37
CA GLN A 61 -2.95 9.14 18.48
C GLN A 61 -2.71 8.26 19.71
N PHE A 62 -3.34 8.56 20.86
CA PHE A 62 -3.26 7.71 22.04
C PHE A 62 -3.89 6.33 21.83
N ILE A 63 -5.05 6.28 21.13
CA ILE A 63 -5.70 5.00 20.81
C ILE A 63 -4.89 4.24 19.76
N GLU A 64 -4.38 4.89 18.72
CA GLU A 64 -3.54 4.26 17.70
C GLU A 64 -2.25 3.69 18.31
N THR A 65 -1.53 4.48 19.13
CA THR A 65 -0.33 3.99 19.82
C THR A 65 -0.64 2.87 20.81
N ALA A 66 -1.72 2.97 21.60
CA ALA A 66 -2.13 1.90 22.51
C ALA A 66 -2.54 0.62 21.76
N THR A 67 -3.21 0.74 20.62
CA THR A 67 -3.59 -0.41 19.78
C THR A 67 -2.39 -1.02 19.07
N GLU A 68 -1.42 -0.24 18.59
CA GLU A 68 -0.15 -0.73 18.07
C GLU A 68 0.67 -1.46 19.14
N ILE A 69 0.74 -0.92 20.37
CA ILE A 69 1.41 -1.60 21.49
C ILE A 69 0.74 -2.95 21.79
N SER A 70 -0.60 -2.99 21.81
CA SER A 70 -1.34 -4.23 22.03
C SER A 70 -1.15 -5.24 20.88
N HIS A 71 -1.04 -4.76 19.64
CA HIS A 71 -0.74 -5.60 18.48
C HIS A 71 0.68 -6.20 18.56
N LEU A 72 1.67 -5.36 18.89
CA LEU A 72 3.05 -5.77 19.14
C LEU A 72 3.15 -6.80 20.26
N GLU A 73 2.41 -6.61 21.35
CA GLU A 73 2.33 -7.58 22.45
C GLU A 73 1.80 -8.93 21.95
N ALA A 74 0.72 -8.94 21.16
CA ALA A 74 0.16 -10.16 20.59
C ALA A 74 1.12 -10.87 19.62
N GLU A 75 1.87 -10.12 18.80
CA GLU A 75 2.91 -10.68 17.93
C GLU A 75 4.09 -11.24 18.72
N MET A 76 4.50 -10.55 19.79
CA MET A 76 5.57 -11.02 20.69
C MET A 76 5.17 -12.33 21.39
N TYR A 77 3.90 -12.47 21.82
CA TYR A 77 3.39 -13.74 22.34
C TYR A 77 3.39 -14.85 21.30
N LYS A 78 3.00 -14.57 20.05
CA LYS A 78 3.09 -15.55 18.95
C LYS A 78 4.52 -15.99 18.68
N LEU A 79 5.46 -15.04 18.64
CA LEU A 79 6.88 -15.33 18.46
C LEU A 79 7.42 -16.20 19.61
N SER A 80 7.07 -15.85 20.85
CA SER A 80 7.43 -16.63 22.04
C SER A 80 6.89 -18.06 21.95
N HIS A 81 5.65 -18.24 21.49
CA HIS A 81 5.06 -19.57 21.27
C HIS A 81 5.81 -20.34 20.16
N LEU A 82 6.09 -19.70 19.03
CA LEU A 82 6.85 -20.31 17.92
C LEU A 82 8.27 -20.71 18.34
N LEU A 83 8.95 -19.89 19.14
CA LEU A 83 10.28 -20.21 19.69
C LEU A 83 10.20 -21.34 20.72
N SER A 84 9.15 -21.38 21.53
CA SER A 84 8.90 -22.50 22.44
C SER A 84 8.64 -23.79 21.66
N ASP A 85 7.84 -23.75 20.59
CA ASP A 85 7.57 -24.89 19.73
C ASP A 85 8.84 -25.35 19.02
N GLN A 86 9.62 -24.44 18.43
CA GLN A 86 10.92 -24.77 17.83
C GLN A 86 11.88 -25.36 18.86
N ARG A 87 11.91 -24.84 20.08
CA ARG A 87 12.69 -25.42 21.18
C ARG A 87 12.22 -26.84 21.48
N THR A 88 10.91 -27.09 21.62
CA THR A 88 10.41 -28.45 21.84
C THR A 88 10.77 -29.40 20.70
N VAL A 89 10.67 -28.97 19.44
CA VAL A 89 11.08 -29.74 18.26
C VAL A 89 12.57 -30.04 18.28
N LEU A 90 13.42 -29.05 18.56
CA LEU A 90 14.87 -29.24 18.70
C LEU A 90 15.22 -30.18 19.86
N THR A 91 14.49 -30.09 20.97
CA THR A 91 14.69 -31.01 22.11
C THR A 91 14.27 -32.43 21.74
N THR A 92 13.19 -32.57 20.97
CA THR A 92 12.69 -33.88 20.48
C THR A 92 13.65 -34.48 19.45
N LEU A 93 14.20 -33.67 18.54
CA LEU A 93 15.22 -34.09 17.58
C LEU A 93 16.55 -34.43 18.26
N SER A 94 16.94 -33.69 19.29
CA SER A 94 18.10 -33.99 20.13
C SER A 94 17.92 -35.32 20.88
N GLN A 95 16.74 -35.57 21.45
CA GLN A 95 16.43 -36.85 22.10
C GLN A 95 16.33 -38.01 21.10
N ALA A 96 15.81 -37.77 19.89
CA ALA A 96 15.78 -38.75 18.80
C ALA A 96 17.18 -39.08 18.25
N SER A 97 18.09 -38.09 18.24
CA SER A 97 19.51 -38.26 17.90
C SER A 97 20.25 -39.11 18.95
N ILE A 98 19.93 -38.95 20.25
CA ILE A 98 20.54 -39.70 21.35
C ILE A 98 20.04 -41.16 21.42
N LEU A 99 18.83 -41.45 20.93
CA LEU A 99 18.24 -42.81 20.92
C LEU A 99 18.33 -43.52 19.56
N GLY A 100 18.99 -42.89 18.58
CA GLY A 100 18.94 -43.29 17.18
C GLY A 100 20.27 -43.75 16.60
N ASN A 101 21.08 -44.53 17.31
CA ASN A 101 22.18 -45.27 16.67
C ASN A 101 22.72 -46.47 17.48
N ASP A 102 21.89 -47.48 17.73
CA ASP A 102 22.38 -48.82 18.11
C ASP A 102 22.46 -49.71 16.86
N ASN A 103 23.60 -49.67 16.17
CA ASN A 103 24.28 -50.84 15.56
C ASN A 103 25.37 -50.41 14.56
N ALA A 104 26.60 -50.23 15.05
CA ALA A 104 27.82 -50.71 14.40
C ALA A 104 28.98 -50.68 15.41
N LEU A 105 29.43 -51.88 15.77
CA LEU A 105 30.53 -52.16 16.66
C LEU A 105 31.88 -51.62 16.13
N SER A 106 32.71 -51.22 17.10
CA SER A 106 34.19 -51.25 17.11
C SER A 106 34.92 -49.93 16.80
N ARG A 107 35.33 -49.22 17.86
CA ARG A 107 36.76 -48.99 18.22
C ARG A 107 36.87 -47.93 19.31
N GLU A 108 36.80 -48.37 20.55
CA GLU A 108 37.39 -47.69 21.70
C GLU A 108 38.90 -47.53 21.44
N SER A 109 39.39 -46.31 21.14
CA SER A 109 40.79 -45.88 21.38
C SER A 109 41.17 -44.47 20.84
N LEU A 110 40.26 -43.49 20.70
CA LEU A 110 40.62 -42.12 20.26
C LEU A 110 40.04 -40.99 21.13
N ASP A 111 39.53 -41.34 22.30
CA ASP A 111 38.53 -40.54 23.03
C ASP A 111 39.06 -39.35 23.87
N ASN A 112 40.25 -38.83 23.56
CA ASN A 112 40.76 -37.61 24.21
C ASN A 112 41.13 -36.49 23.22
N HIS A 113 41.41 -36.79 21.95
CA HIS A 113 41.90 -35.78 21.01
C HIS A 113 40.77 -35.08 20.24
N ASP A 114 39.63 -35.75 20.04
CA ASP A 114 38.45 -35.17 19.39
C ASP A 114 37.65 -34.25 20.32
N LEU A 115 37.56 -34.58 21.62
CA LEU A 115 36.88 -33.72 22.60
C LEU A 115 37.59 -32.37 22.80
N GLU A 116 38.91 -32.33 22.74
CA GLU A 116 39.68 -31.07 22.81
C GLU A 116 39.54 -30.22 21.54
N ALA A 117 39.53 -30.86 20.36
CA ALA A 117 39.30 -30.17 19.10
C ALA A 117 37.88 -29.60 19.02
N GLU A 118 36.89 -30.35 19.51
CA GLU A 118 35.49 -29.94 19.53
C GLU A 118 35.23 -28.79 20.53
N ARG A 119 35.89 -28.82 21.71
CA ARG A 119 35.89 -27.68 22.65
C ARG A 119 36.56 -26.43 22.07
N ALA A 120 37.71 -26.58 21.39
CA ALA A 120 38.41 -25.44 20.78
C ALA A 120 37.58 -24.80 19.67
N GLU A 121 36.85 -25.61 18.90
CA GLU A 121 35.93 -25.16 17.85
C GLU A 121 34.69 -24.46 18.42
N GLU A 122 34.17 -24.94 19.55
CA GLU A 122 33.09 -24.29 20.28
C GLU A 122 33.51 -22.95 20.90
N GLU A 123 34.70 -22.88 21.49
CA GLU A 123 35.27 -21.62 21.97
C GLU A 123 35.49 -20.60 20.84
N ARG A 124 35.95 -21.06 19.67
CA ARG A 124 36.10 -20.23 18.48
C ARG A 124 34.76 -19.65 18.04
N ARG A 125 33.72 -20.48 17.94
CA ARG A 125 32.36 -20.07 17.55
C ARG A 125 31.77 -19.07 18.54
N ASN A 126 31.94 -19.31 19.83
CA ASN A 126 31.47 -18.42 20.89
C ASN A 126 32.15 -17.05 20.85
N LYS A 127 33.45 -17.00 20.58
CA LYS A 127 34.19 -15.73 20.42
C LYS A 127 33.69 -14.93 19.21
N LEU A 128 33.42 -15.59 18.07
CA LEU A 128 32.90 -14.92 16.88
C LEU A 128 31.47 -14.40 17.09
N ASN A 129 30.60 -15.19 17.74
CA ASN A 129 29.23 -14.76 18.07
C ASN A 129 29.23 -13.53 18.98
N LEU A 130 30.11 -13.48 19.97
CA LEU A 130 30.25 -12.32 20.86
C LEU A 130 30.63 -11.03 20.10
N ILE A 131 31.42 -11.14 19.03
CA ILE A 131 31.77 -9.99 18.18
C ILE A 131 30.55 -9.55 17.36
N THR A 132 29.81 -10.49 16.79
CA THR A 132 28.58 -10.21 16.03
C THR A 132 27.52 -9.52 16.90
N GLU A 133 27.39 -9.88 18.18
CA GLU A 133 26.49 -9.19 19.12
C GLU A 133 26.95 -7.77 19.48
N LYS A 134 28.27 -7.52 19.50
CA LYS A 134 28.85 -6.21 19.84
C LYS A 134 28.87 -5.23 18.66
N VAL A 135 28.89 -5.73 17.42
CA VAL A 135 29.08 -4.93 16.20
C VAL A 135 27.78 -4.88 15.39
N GLU A 136 27.20 -3.69 15.28
CA GLU A 136 26.05 -3.40 14.42
C GLU A 136 26.43 -3.50 12.95
N GLY A 137 25.68 -4.30 12.18
CA GLY A 137 25.94 -4.55 10.77
C GLY A 137 27.18 -5.42 10.50
N CYS A 138 27.57 -6.27 11.45
CA CYS A 138 28.71 -7.17 11.29
C CYS A 138 28.54 -8.09 10.07
N MET A 139 29.63 -8.31 9.33
CA MET A 139 29.67 -9.35 8.30
C MET A 139 29.47 -10.75 8.89
N ASN A 140 29.00 -11.70 8.10
CA ASN A 140 28.89 -13.10 8.54
C ASN A 140 30.28 -13.68 8.84
N LEU A 141 30.66 -13.72 10.11
CA LEU A 141 31.96 -14.23 10.54
C LEU A 141 32.04 -15.77 10.52
N LEU A 142 30.90 -16.45 10.50
CA LEU A 142 30.79 -17.91 10.58
C LEU A 142 30.78 -18.62 9.20
N ASP A 143 30.54 -17.89 8.10
CA ASP A 143 30.43 -18.48 6.76
C ASP A 143 31.77 -19.06 6.26
N ILE A 144 32.90 -18.60 6.83
CA ILE A 144 34.23 -19.11 6.52
C ILE A 144 34.69 -20.03 7.67
N PRO A 145 34.77 -21.36 7.45
CA PRO A 145 34.96 -22.34 8.51
C PRO A 145 36.29 -22.16 9.27
N ASP A 146 37.30 -21.63 8.60
CA ASP A 146 38.65 -21.46 9.13
C ASP A 146 38.90 -20.12 9.85
N ARG A 147 37.90 -19.22 9.96
CA ARG A 147 38.13 -17.86 10.47
C ARG A 147 38.38 -17.85 11.98
N THR A 148 39.49 -17.23 12.39
CA THR A 148 39.89 -17.08 13.80
C THR A 148 40.30 -15.64 14.10
N LEU A 149 39.89 -15.10 15.25
CA LEU A 149 40.35 -13.80 15.73
C LEU A 149 41.82 -13.88 16.19
N LEU A 150 42.69 -13.06 15.60
CA LEU A 150 44.11 -12.96 15.97
C LEU A 150 44.37 -11.83 16.97
N HIS A 151 43.71 -10.68 16.78
CA HIS A 151 43.90 -9.52 17.64
C HIS A 151 42.70 -8.56 17.58
N GLU A 152 42.42 -7.87 18.68
CA GLU A 152 41.42 -6.79 18.77
C GLU A 152 41.98 -5.61 19.57
N GLY A 153 41.60 -4.39 19.22
CA GLY A 153 42.05 -3.22 19.97
C GLY A 153 41.51 -1.88 19.46
N ASP A 154 41.59 -0.88 20.36
CA ASP A 154 41.19 0.50 20.07
C ASP A 154 42.32 1.27 19.41
N LEU A 155 42.02 1.91 18.27
CA LEU A 155 42.96 2.72 17.48
C LEU A 155 42.33 4.08 17.15
N LEU A 156 43.17 5.10 16.99
CA LEU A 156 42.73 6.43 16.54
C LEU A 156 43.06 6.60 15.06
N GLU A 157 42.06 6.81 14.21
CA GLU A 157 42.25 7.09 12.79
C GLU A 157 42.67 8.56 12.61
N ILE A 158 43.73 8.78 11.83
CA ILE A 158 44.28 10.10 11.49
C ILE A 158 44.16 10.31 9.98
N ASP A 159 43.85 11.54 9.60
CA ASP A 159 43.87 11.96 8.21
C ASP A 159 45.29 11.87 7.61
N ALA A 160 45.42 11.20 6.47
CA ALA A 160 46.69 11.00 5.79
C ALA A 160 47.28 12.29 5.18
N GLU A 161 46.45 13.31 4.91
CA GLU A 161 46.88 14.58 4.32
C GLU A 161 47.04 15.67 5.39
N GLU A 162 46.04 15.83 6.27
CA GLU A 162 45.98 16.91 7.26
C GLU A 162 46.61 16.56 8.62
N ASN A 163 46.99 15.29 8.87
CA ASN A 163 47.54 14.80 10.15
C ASN A 163 46.67 15.13 11.39
N THR A 164 45.36 15.27 11.20
CA THR A 164 44.38 15.53 12.26
C THR A 164 43.68 14.24 12.68
N ALA A 165 43.27 14.16 13.95
CA ALA A 165 42.55 13.00 14.47
C ALA A 165 41.10 13.00 13.95
N LEU A 166 40.69 11.94 13.26
CA LEU A 166 39.36 11.81 12.66
C LEU A 166 38.38 11.15 13.63
N GLN A 167 38.62 9.89 13.99
CA GLN A 167 37.69 9.12 14.81
C GLN A 167 38.39 8.00 15.60
N ARG A 168 37.80 7.64 16.74
CA ARG A 168 38.18 6.44 17.47
C ARG A 168 37.54 5.23 16.82
N MET A 169 38.34 4.20 16.59
CA MET A 169 37.96 2.97 15.91
C MET A 169 38.28 1.79 16.82
N HIS A 170 37.46 0.76 16.75
CA HIS A 170 37.78 -0.55 17.31
C HIS A 170 38.04 -1.51 16.16
N VAL A 171 39.21 -2.14 16.14
CA VAL A 171 39.70 -2.90 14.99
C VAL A 171 39.86 -4.37 15.37
N TYR A 172 39.37 -5.26 14.51
CA TYR A 172 39.49 -6.70 14.66
C TYR A 172 40.34 -7.26 13.52
N LEU A 173 41.41 -7.97 13.84
CA LEU A 173 42.26 -8.68 12.90
C LEU A 173 41.94 -10.18 12.95
N PHE A 174 41.46 -10.71 11.83
CA PHE A 174 41.28 -12.13 11.60
C PHE A 174 42.45 -12.70 10.80
N ASN A 175 42.47 -14.01 10.62
CA ASN A 175 43.48 -14.70 9.81
C ASN A 175 43.35 -14.44 8.30
N ASP A 176 42.18 -14.02 7.84
CA ASP A 176 41.86 -13.79 6.42
C ASP A 176 41.52 -12.33 6.09
N CYS A 177 41.06 -11.54 7.08
CA CYS A 177 40.69 -10.14 6.87
C CYS A 177 40.93 -9.23 8.09
N LEU A 178 41.01 -7.93 7.83
CA LEU A 178 41.03 -6.86 8.83
C LEU A 178 39.67 -6.15 8.81
N MET A 179 38.96 -6.12 9.94
CA MET A 179 37.66 -5.47 10.09
C MET A 179 37.79 -4.17 10.90
N LEU A 180 37.30 -3.06 10.32
CA LEU A 180 37.28 -1.75 10.96
C LEU A 180 35.88 -1.40 11.44
N THR A 181 35.76 -0.95 12.70
CA THR A 181 34.49 -0.53 13.30
C THR A 181 34.61 0.82 13.99
N CYS A 182 33.55 1.62 13.97
CA CYS A 182 33.48 2.92 14.64
C CYS A 182 32.61 2.86 15.91
N TRP A 183 32.84 3.76 16.86
CA TRP A 183 32.08 3.81 18.11
C TRP A 183 30.69 4.41 17.92
N ILE A 184 29.66 3.77 18.49
CA ILE A 184 28.29 4.28 18.47
C ILE A 184 28.09 5.25 19.65
N SER A 185 27.78 6.50 19.35
CA SER A 185 27.51 7.54 20.38
C SER A 185 26.11 7.44 20.99
N ASN A 186 25.11 6.98 20.23
CA ASN A 186 23.71 6.89 20.66
C ASN A 186 23.33 5.44 21.02
N ARG A 187 23.44 5.08 22.30
CA ARG A 187 23.29 3.69 22.76
C ARG A 187 21.81 3.28 22.83
N ARG A 188 21.38 2.38 21.94
CA ARG A 188 20.14 1.60 22.06
C ARG A 188 20.47 0.12 21.89
N GLY A 189 20.66 -0.60 23.00
CA GLY A 189 20.91 -2.05 23.00
C GLY A 189 22.37 -2.46 23.30
N PRO A 190 22.70 -3.75 23.11
CA PRO A 190 23.99 -4.33 23.47
C PRO A 190 25.14 -3.95 22.51
N MET A 191 24.81 -3.44 21.32
CA MET A 191 25.79 -3.13 20.28
C MET A 191 26.58 -1.86 20.64
N ARG A 192 27.91 -1.97 20.60
CA ARG A 192 28.85 -0.91 21.02
C ARG A 192 29.57 -0.27 19.85
N TYR A 193 29.70 -1.00 18.75
CA TYR A 193 30.46 -0.61 17.57
C TYR A 193 29.60 -0.76 16.33
N LYS A 194 29.87 0.04 15.29
CA LYS A 194 29.24 -0.06 13.98
C LYS A 194 30.27 -0.49 12.94
N PHE A 195 29.95 -1.50 12.16
CA PHE A 195 30.81 -1.97 11.07
C PHE A 195 31.00 -0.88 10.01
N LEU A 196 32.24 -0.68 9.56
CA LEU A 196 32.58 0.29 8.52
C LEU A 196 33.03 -0.39 7.23
N ILE A 197 34.11 -1.17 7.30
CA ILE A 197 34.71 -1.83 6.13
C ILE A 197 35.59 -3.00 6.56
N SER A 198 35.83 -3.94 5.65
CA SER A 198 36.75 -5.06 5.82
C SER A 198 37.73 -5.16 4.65
N TYR A 199 39.00 -5.40 4.94
CA TYR A 199 40.03 -5.63 3.92
C TYR A 199 40.54 -7.07 3.96
N PRO A 200 40.57 -7.80 2.85
CA PRO A 200 41.26 -9.08 2.75
C PRO A 200 42.75 -8.93 3.07
N ILE A 201 43.34 -9.90 3.76
CA ILE A 201 44.78 -9.86 4.10
C ILE A 201 45.68 -9.89 2.85
N SER A 202 45.18 -10.42 1.73
CA SER A 202 45.88 -10.47 0.43
C SER A 202 46.12 -9.10 -0.20
N THR A 203 45.25 -8.13 0.05
CA THR A 203 45.34 -6.77 -0.50
C THR A 203 45.93 -5.76 0.49
N LEU A 204 46.24 -6.20 1.71
CA LEU A 204 46.68 -5.36 2.81
C LEU A 204 48.20 -5.16 2.82
N ALA A 205 48.68 -3.91 2.75
CA ALA A 205 50.07 -3.54 3.03
C ALA A 205 50.14 -2.62 4.25
N VAL A 206 50.88 -3.03 5.29
CA VAL A 206 51.04 -2.27 6.53
C VAL A 206 52.45 -1.68 6.55
N VAL A 207 52.54 -0.36 6.72
CA VAL A 207 53.78 0.40 6.70
C VAL A 207 53.95 1.10 8.04
N ASN A 208 55.08 0.86 8.70
CA ASN A 208 55.42 1.55 9.92
C ASN A 208 55.78 3.03 9.63
N VAL A 209 55.03 3.98 10.21
CA VAL A 209 55.29 5.42 10.04
C VAL A 209 56.21 5.91 11.15
N ARG A 210 57.23 6.70 10.80
CA ARG A 210 58.11 7.36 11.77
C ARG A 210 57.38 8.54 12.41
N ASP A 211 57.66 8.81 13.68
CA ASP A 211 57.00 9.89 14.41
C ASP A 211 57.30 11.26 13.77
N LEU A 212 56.24 12.01 13.44
CA LEU A 212 56.29 13.29 12.75
C LEU A 212 55.28 14.25 13.42
N GLY A 213 55.79 15.29 14.09
CA GLY A 213 54.97 16.32 14.72
C GLY A 213 54.01 15.77 15.79
N THR A 214 52.70 15.94 15.56
CA THR A 214 51.60 15.48 16.42
C THR A 214 51.32 13.98 16.29
N VAL A 215 51.78 13.35 15.20
CA VAL A 215 51.59 11.91 14.94
C VAL A 215 52.74 11.12 15.56
N LYS A 216 52.47 10.51 16.71
CA LYS A 216 53.41 9.63 17.43
C LYS A 216 52.87 8.21 17.45
N GLN A 217 53.72 7.21 17.23
CA GLN A 217 53.36 5.80 17.35
C GLN A 217 52.24 5.39 16.39
N ALA A 218 52.32 5.83 15.12
CA ALA A 218 51.35 5.48 14.09
C ALA A 218 51.88 4.46 13.07
N PHE A 219 50.97 3.70 12.47
CA PHE A 219 51.24 2.86 11.30
C PHE A 219 50.19 3.14 10.22
N LYS A 220 50.56 2.90 8.97
CA LYS A 220 49.74 3.18 7.79
C LYS A 220 49.29 1.86 7.18
N VAL A 221 48.00 1.74 6.92
CA VAL A 221 47.38 0.60 6.26
C VAL A 221 47.01 1.04 4.84
N LEU A 222 47.59 0.36 3.86
CA LEU A 222 47.38 0.55 2.43
C LEU A 222 46.54 -0.63 1.93
N ALA A 223 45.31 -0.36 1.50
CA ALA A 223 44.41 -1.35 0.90
C ALA A 223 43.74 -0.67 -0.29
N PHE A 224 44.35 -0.79 -1.48
CA PHE A 224 43.94 -0.03 -2.67
C PHE A 224 42.42 -0.12 -2.92
N PRO A 225 41.72 1.01 -3.14
CA PRO A 225 42.23 2.38 -3.31
C PRO A 225 42.48 3.16 -2.00
N ASP A 226 42.17 2.59 -0.85
CA ASP A 226 42.16 3.26 0.44
C ASP A 226 43.55 3.30 1.11
N THR A 227 43.82 4.44 1.75
CA THR A 227 45.03 4.67 2.54
C THR A 227 44.64 5.26 3.89
N ARG A 228 44.90 4.54 4.98
CA ARG A 228 44.50 4.94 6.34
C ARG A 228 45.67 4.95 7.30
N VAL A 229 45.71 5.92 8.20
CA VAL A 229 46.76 6.04 9.23
C VAL A 229 46.14 5.83 10.60
N PHE A 230 46.71 4.91 11.39
CA PHE A 230 46.24 4.60 12.74
C PHE A 230 47.30 4.95 13.77
N GLN A 231 46.91 5.71 14.78
CA GLN A 231 47.73 6.05 15.93
C GLN A 231 47.39 5.14 17.13
N CYS A 232 48.44 4.59 17.74
CA CYS A 232 48.35 3.77 18.94
C CYS A 232 48.60 4.58 20.21
N ASN A 233 48.08 4.12 21.34
CA ASN A 233 48.30 4.75 22.65
C ASN A 233 49.70 4.48 23.24
N SER A 234 50.40 3.46 22.73
CA SER A 234 51.72 3.04 23.23
C SER A 234 52.55 2.39 22.11
N LEU A 235 53.88 2.55 22.21
CA LEU A 235 54.82 1.90 21.29
C LEU A 235 54.77 0.37 21.38
N ALA A 236 54.43 -0.17 22.57
CA ALA A 236 54.24 -1.61 22.74
C ALA A 236 53.02 -2.12 21.97
N ILE A 237 51.91 -1.35 21.99
CA ILE A 237 50.68 -1.69 21.24
C ILE A 237 50.95 -1.62 19.73
N LYS A 238 51.66 -0.58 19.26
CA LYS A 238 52.07 -0.47 17.86
C LYS A 238 52.91 -1.67 17.41
N LYS A 239 53.87 -2.08 18.24
CA LYS A 239 54.72 -3.24 17.95
C LYS A 239 53.89 -4.53 17.90
N ASP A 240 53.00 -4.75 18.88
CA ASP A 240 52.11 -5.91 18.91
C ASP A 240 51.21 -5.97 17.66
N TRP A 241 50.60 -4.86 17.25
CA TRP A 241 49.82 -4.80 16.01
C TRP A 241 50.64 -5.19 14.77
N LEU A 242 51.86 -4.64 14.62
CA LEU A 242 52.74 -4.98 13.49
C LEU A 242 53.14 -6.45 13.50
N ASP A 243 53.51 -7.00 14.67
CA ASP A 243 53.88 -8.40 14.84
C ASP A 243 52.68 -9.33 14.49
N LYS A 244 51.46 -8.95 14.88
CA LYS A 244 50.23 -9.70 14.54
C LYS A 244 49.87 -9.60 13.05
N PHE A 245 50.09 -8.46 12.40
CA PHE A 245 49.93 -8.34 10.95
C PHE A 245 50.92 -9.21 10.17
N GLU A 246 52.18 -9.29 10.63
CA GLU A 246 53.18 -10.19 10.04
C GLU A 246 52.79 -11.66 10.24
N ALA A 247 52.30 -12.04 11.43
CA ALA A 247 51.82 -13.38 11.70
C ALA A 247 50.62 -13.75 10.81
N ALA A 248 49.64 -12.85 10.64
CA ALA A 248 48.48 -13.06 9.77
C ALA A 248 48.90 -13.27 8.31
N LYS A 249 49.82 -12.45 7.79
CA LYS A 249 50.37 -12.59 6.44
C LYS A 249 51.13 -13.90 6.25
N LYS A 250 51.93 -14.30 7.24
CA LYS A 250 52.67 -15.57 7.21
C LYS A 250 51.72 -16.78 7.16
N MET A 251 50.69 -16.80 8.00
CA MET A 251 49.66 -17.84 7.99
C MET A 251 48.90 -17.91 6.65
N HIS A 252 48.59 -16.75 6.05
CA HIS A 252 47.96 -16.71 4.74
C HIS A 252 48.87 -17.27 3.63
N MET A 253 50.17 -16.93 3.62
CA MET A 253 51.13 -17.48 2.64
C MET A 253 51.36 -18.99 2.82
N GLU A 254 51.37 -19.50 4.06
CA GLU A 254 51.47 -20.93 4.37
C GLU A 254 50.21 -21.70 3.93
N LYS A 255 49.02 -21.12 4.06
CA LYS A 255 47.76 -21.70 3.55
C LYS A 255 47.71 -21.72 2.01
N GLU A 256 48.21 -20.70 1.33
CA GLU A 256 48.24 -20.67 -0.14
C GLU A 256 49.28 -21.63 -0.74
N THR A 257 50.47 -21.72 -0.13
CA THR A 257 51.50 -22.69 -0.57
C THR A 257 51.12 -24.15 -0.32
N SER A 258 50.37 -24.44 0.75
CA SER A 258 49.82 -25.79 1.00
C SER A 258 48.66 -26.16 0.07
N LYS A 259 47.84 -25.20 -0.37
CA LYS A 259 46.84 -25.40 -1.44
C LYS A 259 47.49 -25.66 -2.81
N GLN A 260 48.59 -24.98 -3.15
CA GLN A 260 49.36 -25.25 -4.38
C GLN A 260 50.00 -26.64 -4.37
N LYS A 261 50.59 -27.08 -3.25
CA LYS A 261 51.16 -28.44 -3.12
C LYS A 261 50.09 -29.54 -3.20
N LYS A 262 48.86 -29.29 -2.72
CA LYS A 262 47.72 -30.22 -2.89
C LYS A 262 47.21 -30.29 -4.34
N LYS A 263 47.33 -29.22 -5.13
CA LYS A 263 47.02 -29.23 -6.56
C LYS A 263 48.05 -30.04 -7.37
N GLU A 264 49.34 -29.92 -7.08
CA GLU A 264 50.39 -30.68 -7.78
C GLU A 264 50.38 -32.20 -7.47
N SER A 265 49.80 -32.61 -6.34
CA SER A 265 49.73 -34.03 -5.94
C SER A 265 48.47 -34.77 -6.41
N GLN A 266 47.47 -34.07 -6.96
CA GLN A 266 46.28 -34.68 -7.57
C GLN A 266 46.38 -34.90 -9.09
N GLU A 267 47.36 -34.28 -9.78
CA GLU A 267 47.57 -34.47 -11.23
C GLU A 267 48.49 -35.66 -11.58
N LYS A 268 49.17 -36.29 -10.62
CA LYS A 268 49.98 -37.51 -10.82
C LYS A 268 49.24 -38.79 -10.43
N SER A 269 48.16 -39.11 -11.15
CA SER A 269 47.61 -40.47 -11.12
C SER A 269 46.91 -40.86 -12.43
N LYS A 270 47.65 -40.81 -13.54
CA LYS A 270 47.48 -41.72 -14.70
C LYS A 270 48.55 -41.41 -15.75
N ALA A 271 49.62 -42.21 -15.71
CA ALA A 271 50.41 -42.71 -16.85
C ALA A 271 51.90 -42.76 -16.50
N GLU A 272 52.34 -43.88 -15.94
CA GLU A 272 53.69 -44.39 -16.21
C GLU A 272 53.54 -45.81 -16.75
N MET A 273 54.03 -46.01 -17.96
CA MET A 273 54.97 -47.09 -18.37
C MET A 273 54.73 -47.46 -19.83
N LEU A 274 55.58 -46.93 -20.72
CA LEU A 274 56.42 -47.71 -21.65
C LEU A 274 57.23 -46.75 -22.55
N GLU A 275 58.52 -46.61 -22.20
CA GLU A 275 59.60 -46.18 -23.09
C GLU A 275 59.84 -47.29 -24.16
N SER A 276 59.74 -47.03 -25.46
CA SER A 276 60.83 -46.66 -26.41
C SER A 276 60.64 -47.52 -27.70
N PRO A 277 61.23 -47.24 -28.89
CA PRO A 277 61.99 -46.07 -29.34
C PRO A 277 61.54 -45.50 -30.72
N SER A 278 61.98 -44.26 -31.00
CA SER A 278 62.27 -43.64 -32.31
C SER A 278 61.52 -44.09 -33.57
N LEU A 279 60.77 -43.17 -34.20
CA LEU A 279 60.85 -42.89 -35.64
C LEU A 279 60.14 -41.56 -35.94
N SER A 280 60.90 -40.67 -36.56
CA SER A 280 60.46 -39.49 -37.30
C SER A 280 59.28 -39.78 -38.24
N VAL A 281 58.32 -38.84 -38.35
CA VAL A 281 57.69 -38.36 -39.61
C VAL A 281 56.45 -37.46 -39.29
N GLU A 282 56.49 -36.26 -39.86
CA GLU A 282 55.41 -35.35 -40.31
C GLU A 282 54.40 -34.75 -39.32
N GLU A 283 54.52 -33.41 -39.18
CA GLU A 283 53.49 -32.49 -38.72
C GLU A 283 52.22 -32.59 -39.57
N LEU A 284 51.09 -32.86 -38.91
CA LEU A 284 49.74 -32.55 -39.40
C LEU A 284 49.10 -31.59 -38.39
N PRO A 285 48.42 -30.51 -38.82
CA PRO A 285 47.93 -29.49 -37.91
C PRO A 285 46.70 -29.99 -37.15
N SER A 286 46.80 -30.00 -35.82
CA SER A 286 45.66 -30.12 -34.92
C SER A 286 44.64 -28.99 -35.16
N PRO A 287 43.31 -29.25 -35.08
CA PRO A 287 42.31 -28.23 -35.32
C PRO A 287 42.49 -27.10 -34.29
N GLN A 288 42.70 -25.88 -34.79
CA GLN A 288 42.81 -24.68 -33.97
C GLN A 288 41.44 -24.41 -33.34
N ILE A 289 41.26 -24.84 -32.08
CA ILE A 289 40.12 -24.42 -31.26
C ILE A 289 40.37 -22.95 -30.91
N THR A 290 39.51 -22.05 -31.39
CA THR A 290 39.54 -20.64 -31.04
C THR A 290 39.33 -20.50 -29.53
N PRO A 291 40.24 -19.84 -28.79
CA PRO A 291 40.07 -19.62 -27.36
C PRO A 291 38.84 -18.74 -27.11
N LEU A 292 38.09 -19.03 -26.05
CA LEU A 292 36.97 -18.19 -25.64
C LEU A 292 37.49 -16.77 -25.28
N PRO A 293 36.74 -15.71 -25.62
CA PRO A 293 37.03 -14.37 -25.10
C PRO A 293 36.99 -14.35 -23.57
N ASP A 294 37.92 -13.63 -22.94
CA ASP A 294 38.08 -13.57 -21.48
C ASP A 294 36.76 -13.21 -20.76
N TRP A 295 36.00 -12.25 -21.31
CA TRP A 295 34.71 -11.85 -20.74
C TRP A 295 33.69 -13.01 -20.72
N LEU A 296 33.70 -13.90 -21.72
CA LEU A 296 32.74 -15.02 -21.85
C LEU A 296 33.07 -16.16 -20.86
N ALA A 297 34.33 -16.28 -20.45
CA ALA A 297 34.74 -17.17 -19.37
C ALA A 297 34.24 -16.66 -18.00
N ASP A 298 34.28 -15.34 -17.81
CA ASP A 298 33.89 -14.68 -16.55
C ASP A 298 32.39 -14.30 -16.49
N VAL A 299 31.64 -14.48 -17.59
CA VAL A 299 30.20 -14.13 -17.69
C VAL A 299 29.39 -14.64 -16.51
N THR A 300 29.65 -15.87 -16.03
CA THR A 300 28.85 -16.43 -14.92
C THR A 300 29.11 -15.73 -13.60
N GLU A 301 30.32 -15.25 -13.36
CA GLU A 301 30.69 -14.51 -12.14
C GLU A 301 30.17 -13.07 -12.23
N GLU A 302 30.29 -12.44 -13.40
CA GLU A 302 29.77 -11.09 -13.63
C GLU A 302 28.23 -11.05 -13.52
N LEU A 303 27.54 -12.08 -14.00
CA LEU A 303 26.10 -12.24 -13.80
C LEU A 303 25.73 -12.34 -12.31
N ASP A 304 26.53 -13.02 -11.49
CA ASP A 304 26.27 -13.10 -10.05
C ASP A 304 26.42 -11.76 -9.35
N VAL A 305 27.46 -10.99 -9.68
CA VAL A 305 27.65 -9.63 -9.16
C VAL A 305 26.47 -8.74 -9.54
N LEU A 306 26.06 -8.75 -10.81
CA LEU A 306 24.96 -7.92 -11.30
C LEU A 306 23.60 -8.31 -10.68
N ILE A 307 23.37 -9.59 -10.40
CA ILE A 307 22.16 -10.07 -9.70
C ILE A 307 22.16 -9.56 -8.25
N VAL A 308 23.29 -9.64 -7.55
CA VAL A 308 23.43 -9.17 -6.16
C VAL A 308 23.26 -7.66 -6.06
N GLU A 309 23.84 -6.89 -6.99
CA GLU A 309 23.70 -5.43 -7.08
C GLU A 309 22.31 -4.96 -7.54
N ARG A 310 21.39 -5.90 -7.85
CA ARG A 310 20.03 -5.62 -8.38
C ARG A 310 20.03 -4.86 -9.70
N HIS A 311 21.09 -5.00 -10.50
CA HIS A 311 21.18 -4.45 -11.85
C HIS A 311 20.55 -5.38 -12.89
N PHE A 312 19.23 -5.62 -12.75
CA PHE A 312 18.50 -6.63 -13.52
C PHE A 312 18.53 -6.41 -15.04
N GLN A 313 18.48 -5.15 -15.49
CA GLN A 313 18.52 -4.84 -16.93
C GLN A 313 19.88 -5.17 -17.55
N LYS A 314 20.99 -4.81 -16.87
CA LYS A 314 22.35 -5.17 -17.31
C LYS A 314 22.56 -6.68 -17.29
N THR A 315 22.04 -7.35 -16.26
CA THR A 315 22.07 -8.81 -16.14
C THR A 315 21.41 -9.48 -17.36
N TYR A 316 20.22 -9.02 -17.74
CA TYR A 316 19.51 -9.54 -18.91
C TYR A 316 20.29 -9.28 -20.21
N ASP A 317 20.82 -8.07 -20.39
CA ASP A 317 21.54 -7.70 -21.62
C ASP A 317 22.82 -8.55 -21.77
N LEU A 318 23.54 -8.81 -20.67
CA LEU A 318 24.72 -9.68 -20.62
C LEU A 318 24.38 -11.16 -20.90
N MET A 319 23.25 -11.66 -20.38
CA MET A 319 22.78 -13.02 -20.68
C MET A 319 22.51 -13.20 -22.18
N ILE A 320 21.84 -12.22 -22.81
CA ILE A 320 21.53 -12.28 -24.24
C ILE A 320 22.79 -12.15 -25.10
N THR A 321 23.71 -11.26 -24.76
CA THR A 321 24.95 -11.12 -25.53
C THR A 321 25.76 -12.40 -25.44
N ALA A 322 25.91 -12.99 -24.25
CA ALA A 322 26.58 -14.28 -24.05
C ALA A 322 25.92 -15.42 -24.85
N GLN A 323 24.59 -15.50 -24.84
CA GLN A 323 23.86 -16.53 -25.58
C GLN A 323 24.01 -16.36 -27.10
N LYS A 324 23.92 -15.12 -27.60
CA LYS A 324 24.13 -14.81 -29.03
C LYS A 324 25.56 -15.08 -29.49
N THR A 325 26.57 -14.74 -28.69
CA THR A 325 27.97 -14.95 -29.06
C THR A 325 28.31 -16.42 -29.08
N LEU A 326 27.81 -17.19 -28.10
CA LEU A 326 27.91 -18.65 -28.09
C LEU A 326 27.24 -19.27 -29.32
N ASP A 327 26.14 -18.70 -29.83
CA ASP A 327 25.39 -19.13 -31.03
C ASP A 327 26.07 -18.84 -32.38
N THR A 328 27.17 -18.09 -32.39
CA THR A 328 27.97 -17.81 -33.60
C THR A 328 28.70 -19.07 -34.09
N GLU A 329 28.94 -19.16 -35.41
CA GLU A 329 29.63 -20.30 -36.06
C GLU A 329 30.96 -20.65 -35.38
N ASP A 330 31.70 -19.64 -34.92
CA ASP A 330 33.01 -19.77 -34.28
C ASP A 330 32.99 -20.54 -32.95
N PHE A 331 31.85 -20.57 -32.26
CA PHE A 331 31.72 -21.14 -30.90
C PHE A 331 30.69 -22.26 -30.79
N LYS A 332 29.96 -22.56 -31.87
CA LYS A 332 28.97 -23.66 -31.92
C LYS A 332 29.53 -25.02 -31.52
N ASN A 333 30.76 -25.32 -31.93
CA ASN A 333 31.41 -26.60 -31.67
C ASN A 333 32.36 -26.58 -30.46
N HIS A 334 32.37 -25.50 -29.66
CA HIS A 334 33.29 -25.36 -28.55
C HIS A 334 32.90 -26.29 -27.36
N PRO A 335 33.83 -27.04 -26.76
CA PRO A 335 33.52 -28.04 -25.71
C PRO A 335 32.87 -27.44 -24.45
N GLN A 336 33.21 -26.21 -24.07
CA GLN A 336 32.65 -25.53 -22.89
C GLN A 336 31.27 -24.88 -23.13
N ARG A 337 30.79 -24.81 -24.38
CA ARG A 337 29.53 -24.13 -24.73
C ARG A 337 28.34 -24.67 -23.95
N SER A 338 28.21 -26.01 -23.88
CA SER A 338 27.07 -26.63 -23.20
C SER A 338 27.06 -26.36 -21.69
N GLU A 339 28.24 -26.27 -21.07
CA GLU A 339 28.35 -25.98 -19.63
C GLU A 339 27.99 -24.53 -19.33
N ILE A 340 28.51 -23.57 -20.11
CA ILE A 340 28.22 -22.15 -19.94
C ILE A 340 26.74 -21.86 -20.15
N LEU A 341 26.11 -22.45 -21.19
CA LEU A 341 24.66 -22.30 -21.41
C LEU A 341 23.83 -22.86 -20.25
N LYS A 342 24.20 -24.03 -19.71
CA LYS A 342 23.51 -24.59 -18.53
C LYS A 342 23.64 -23.67 -17.31
N LYS A 343 24.80 -23.06 -17.09
CA LYS A 343 25.00 -22.10 -16.00
C LYS A 343 24.18 -20.82 -16.23
N ILE A 344 24.15 -20.29 -17.44
CA ILE A 344 23.29 -19.14 -17.79
C ILE A 344 21.81 -19.46 -17.55
N GLU A 345 21.33 -20.64 -17.95
CA GLU A 345 19.95 -21.08 -17.68
C GLU A 345 19.66 -21.19 -16.18
N GLN A 346 20.61 -21.69 -15.38
CA GLN A 346 20.47 -21.73 -13.91
C GLN A 346 20.39 -20.31 -13.32
N LYS A 347 21.24 -19.39 -13.78
CA LYS A 347 21.19 -17.99 -13.35
C LYS A 347 19.92 -17.29 -13.82
N GLN A 348 19.40 -17.62 -14.99
CA GLN A 348 18.12 -17.11 -15.48
C GLN A 348 16.97 -17.54 -14.57
N LYS A 349 16.95 -18.80 -14.12
CA LYS A 349 15.97 -19.28 -13.13
C LYS A 349 16.09 -18.55 -11.79
N SER A 350 17.31 -18.37 -11.28
CA SER A 350 17.56 -17.61 -10.06
C SER A 350 17.07 -16.15 -10.16
N LEU A 351 17.44 -15.45 -11.24
CA LEU A 351 17.00 -14.08 -11.51
C LEU A 351 15.47 -14.00 -11.59
N THR A 352 14.84 -14.98 -12.25
CA THR A 352 13.37 -15.06 -12.34
C THR A 352 12.74 -15.16 -10.96
N GLU A 353 13.23 -16.05 -10.09
CA GLU A 353 12.70 -16.19 -8.72
C GLU A 353 12.85 -14.90 -7.90
N ILE A 354 13.98 -14.20 -8.06
CA ILE A 354 14.22 -12.90 -7.41
C ILE A 354 13.22 -11.85 -7.92
N LEU A 355 13.03 -11.75 -9.24
CA LEU A 355 12.10 -10.80 -9.84
C LEU A 355 10.65 -11.08 -9.44
N LEU A 356 10.25 -12.34 -9.33
CA LEU A 356 8.92 -12.74 -8.84
C LEU A 356 8.73 -12.33 -7.38
N LYS A 357 9.74 -12.52 -6.52
CA LYS A 357 9.69 -12.08 -5.11
C LYS A 357 9.67 -10.56 -4.97
N GLU A 358 10.39 -9.82 -5.80
CA GLU A 358 10.36 -8.35 -5.82
C GLU A 358 9.00 -7.80 -6.24
N LEU A 359 8.30 -8.48 -7.15
CA LEU A 359 6.96 -8.12 -7.59
C LEU A 359 5.85 -8.63 -6.66
N ASP A 360 6.18 -9.45 -5.66
CA ASP A 360 5.20 -9.95 -4.70
C ASP A 360 4.70 -8.81 -3.80
N VAL A 361 3.39 -8.59 -3.88
CA VAL A 361 2.67 -7.54 -3.16
C VAL A 361 2.78 -7.70 -1.64
N SER A 362 2.96 -8.93 -1.16
CA SER A 362 2.96 -9.23 0.27
C SER A 362 4.20 -8.75 1.03
N GLN A 363 5.35 -8.61 0.36
CA GLN A 363 6.62 -8.29 1.02
C GLN A 363 7.23 -6.95 0.59
N ASN A 364 7.09 -6.56 -0.68
CA ASN A 364 7.90 -5.47 -1.26
C ASN A 364 7.08 -4.30 -1.82
N TRP A 365 5.74 -4.36 -1.75
CA TRP A 365 4.90 -3.26 -2.21
C TRP A 365 5.04 -2.04 -1.31
N SER A 366 5.45 -0.90 -1.91
CA SER A 366 5.53 0.38 -1.21
C SER A 366 4.56 1.41 -1.84
N PRO A 367 3.77 2.14 -1.03
CA PRO A 367 2.88 3.18 -1.55
C PRO A 367 3.63 4.32 -2.26
N ARG A 368 4.92 4.52 -1.93
CA ARG A 368 5.76 5.60 -2.48
C ARG A 368 6.44 5.23 -3.80
N GLY A 369 6.62 3.93 -4.09
CA GLY A 369 7.32 3.47 -5.30
C GLY A 369 6.49 3.59 -6.59
N GLY A 370 5.16 3.71 -6.47
CA GLY A 370 4.22 3.79 -7.58
C GLY A 370 4.28 2.58 -8.55
N LEU A 371 3.41 2.58 -9.57
CA LEU A 371 3.39 1.53 -10.60
C LEU A 371 4.65 1.48 -11.46
N ARG A 372 5.45 2.57 -11.46
CA ARG A 372 6.68 2.66 -12.25
C ARG A 372 7.81 1.80 -11.70
N SER A 373 7.85 1.56 -10.39
CA SER A 373 8.84 0.68 -9.77
C SER A 373 8.77 -0.75 -10.32
N SER A 374 7.55 -1.25 -10.59
CA SER A 374 7.32 -2.57 -11.19
C SER A 374 7.64 -2.66 -12.69
N ARG A 375 7.92 -1.54 -13.37
CA ARG A 375 8.07 -1.51 -14.83
C ARG A 375 9.23 -2.37 -15.32
N TYR A 376 10.42 -2.18 -14.76
CA TYR A 376 11.63 -2.90 -15.20
C TYR A 376 11.55 -4.41 -14.90
N PRO A 377 11.15 -4.85 -13.69
CA PRO A 377 10.96 -6.27 -13.42
C PRO A 377 9.97 -6.94 -14.37
N VAL A 378 8.82 -6.31 -14.64
CA VAL A 378 7.80 -6.86 -15.57
C VAL A 378 8.33 -6.91 -17.01
N GLN A 379 9.07 -5.89 -17.46
CA GLN A 379 9.69 -5.91 -18.80
C GLN A 379 10.67 -7.08 -18.96
N ILE A 380 11.49 -7.35 -17.94
CA ILE A 380 12.47 -8.45 -17.98
C ILE A 380 11.75 -9.80 -17.95
N LEU A 381 10.74 -9.99 -17.11
CA LEU A 381 9.94 -11.22 -17.10
C LEU A 381 9.20 -11.46 -18.42
N ASN A 382 8.68 -10.40 -19.05
CA ASN A 382 8.08 -10.49 -20.38
C ASN A 382 9.08 -10.99 -21.41
N LYS A 383 10.33 -10.52 -21.35
CA LYS A 383 11.41 -10.98 -22.21
C LYS A 383 11.82 -12.44 -21.94
N PHE A 384 11.66 -12.94 -20.71
CA PHE A 384 11.83 -14.37 -20.35
C PHE A 384 10.63 -15.26 -20.73
N ASN A 385 9.69 -14.78 -21.54
CA ASN A 385 8.45 -15.50 -21.91
C ASN A 385 7.52 -15.82 -20.73
N MET A 386 7.66 -15.13 -19.59
CA MET A 386 6.82 -15.31 -18.40
C MET A 386 5.69 -14.28 -18.33
N THR A 387 5.14 -13.92 -19.50
CA THR A 387 4.18 -12.83 -19.65
C THR A 387 2.90 -13.04 -18.83
N SER A 388 2.44 -14.29 -18.64
CA SER A 388 1.23 -14.54 -17.83
C SER A 388 1.46 -14.24 -16.36
N GLN A 389 2.52 -14.78 -15.77
CA GLN A 389 2.82 -14.58 -14.35
C GLN A 389 3.17 -13.12 -14.06
N ALA A 390 3.93 -12.47 -14.94
CA ALA A 390 4.23 -11.05 -14.82
C ALA A 390 2.97 -10.18 -14.91
N CYS A 391 2.01 -10.55 -15.76
CA CYS A 391 0.73 -9.87 -15.88
C CYS A 391 -0.10 -10.02 -14.60
N ASP A 392 -0.22 -11.23 -14.05
CA ASP A 392 -1.00 -11.48 -12.84
C ASP A 392 -0.42 -10.71 -11.64
N LEU A 393 0.90 -10.77 -11.43
CA LEU A 393 1.59 -10.01 -10.37
C LEU A 393 1.45 -8.49 -10.54
N PHE A 394 1.56 -7.99 -11.78
CA PHE A 394 1.37 -6.56 -12.03
C PHE A 394 -0.07 -6.12 -11.73
N LEU A 395 -1.07 -6.93 -12.08
CA LEU A 395 -2.47 -6.63 -11.76
C LEU A 395 -2.73 -6.67 -10.26
N ASP A 396 -2.06 -7.54 -9.50
CA ASP A 396 -2.12 -7.57 -8.03
C ASP A 396 -1.52 -6.29 -7.42
N ILE A 397 -0.38 -5.81 -7.95
CA ILE A 397 0.21 -4.51 -7.56
C ILE A 397 -0.77 -3.37 -7.87
N CYS A 398 -1.41 -3.37 -9.04
CA CYS A 398 -2.43 -2.40 -9.39
C CYS A 398 -3.62 -2.45 -8.43
N SER A 399 -4.10 -3.65 -8.05
CA SER A 399 -5.18 -3.82 -7.09
C SER A 399 -4.85 -3.21 -5.73
N GLN A 400 -3.65 -3.47 -5.21
CA GLN A 400 -3.22 -2.92 -3.93
C GLN A 400 -3.05 -1.39 -3.99
N THR A 401 -2.54 -0.88 -5.11
CA THR A 401 -2.39 0.56 -5.36
C THR A 401 -3.75 1.27 -5.39
N VAL A 402 -4.70 0.78 -6.20
CA VAL A 402 -6.07 1.32 -6.26
C VAL A 402 -6.73 1.27 -4.89
N LYS A 403 -6.60 0.15 -4.17
CA LYS A 403 -7.16 -0.01 -2.83
C LYS A 403 -6.56 0.98 -1.82
N ALA A 404 -5.24 1.23 -1.88
CA ALA A 404 -4.58 2.18 -1.00
C ALA A 404 -5.01 3.63 -1.31
N HIS A 405 -5.09 4.00 -2.59
CA HIS A 405 -5.55 5.32 -3.01
C HIS A 405 -7.00 5.59 -2.57
N VAL A 406 -7.90 4.64 -2.81
CA VAL A 406 -9.32 4.76 -2.40
C VAL A 406 -9.46 4.82 -0.88
N LYS A 407 -8.68 4.03 -0.12
CA LYS A 407 -8.67 4.08 1.36
C LYS A 407 -8.11 5.39 1.91
N GLY A 408 -7.24 6.07 1.17
CA GLY A 408 -6.68 7.37 1.57
C GLY A 408 -7.71 8.50 1.58
N VAL A 409 -8.85 8.33 0.89
CA VAL A 409 -9.94 9.32 0.88
C VAL A 409 -10.74 9.21 2.17
N GLN A 410 -10.61 10.23 3.03
CA GLN A 410 -11.37 10.32 4.27
C GLN A 410 -12.80 10.82 4.01
N LEU A 411 -13.73 10.40 4.86
CA LEU A 411 -15.12 10.86 4.79
C LEU A 411 -15.23 12.26 5.43
N GLU A 412 -14.77 13.27 4.70
CA GLU A 412 -14.88 14.67 5.10
C GLU A 412 -16.02 15.35 4.33
N GLY A 413 -16.98 15.90 5.06
CA GLY A 413 -18.11 16.65 4.49
C GLY A 413 -19.30 15.78 4.07
N SER A 414 -19.96 16.17 2.98
CA SER A 414 -21.17 15.48 2.51
C SER A 414 -20.86 14.16 1.81
N ILE A 415 -21.81 13.20 1.86
CA ILE A 415 -21.70 11.91 1.15
C ILE A 415 -21.43 12.14 -0.35
N LEU A 416 -22.01 13.18 -0.95
CA LEU A 416 -21.77 13.53 -2.35
C LEU A 416 -20.32 13.93 -2.62
N SER A 417 -19.73 14.73 -1.72
CA SER A 417 -18.32 15.13 -1.82
C SER A 417 -17.40 13.92 -1.74
N TYR A 418 -17.67 13.04 -0.77
CA TYR A 418 -16.92 11.80 -0.60
C TYR A 418 -17.02 10.90 -1.84
N VAL A 419 -18.23 10.65 -2.36
CA VAL A 419 -18.42 9.80 -3.55
C VAL A 419 -17.72 10.38 -4.77
N LYS A 420 -17.75 11.71 -4.94
CA LYS A 420 -17.01 12.42 -6.00
C LYS A 420 -15.51 12.16 -5.89
N GLN A 421 -14.92 12.45 -4.73
CA GLN A 421 -13.50 12.28 -4.50
C GLN A 421 -13.05 10.82 -4.69
N VAL A 422 -13.80 9.86 -4.14
CA VAL A 422 -13.51 8.43 -4.31
C VAL A 422 -13.58 8.02 -5.78
N GLY A 423 -14.59 8.47 -6.50
CA GLY A 423 -14.73 8.20 -7.93
C GLY A 423 -13.56 8.78 -8.74
N ASP A 424 -13.19 10.04 -8.51
CA ASP A 424 -12.06 10.70 -9.18
C ASP A 424 -10.76 9.93 -8.93
N VAL A 425 -10.43 9.66 -7.66
CA VAL A 425 -9.22 8.92 -7.28
C VAL A 425 -9.20 7.52 -7.89
N PHE A 426 -10.34 6.82 -7.92
CA PHE A 426 -10.45 5.50 -8.52
C PHE A 426 -10.21 5.53 -10.03
N PHE A 427 -10.91 6.38 -10.78
CA PHE A 427 -10.79 6.43 -12.24
C PHE A 427 -9.42 6.98 -12.69
N CYS A 428 -8.83 7.93 -11.95
CA CYS A 428 -7.44 8.34 -12.18
C CYS A 428 -6.45 7.19 -11.95
N SER A 429 -6.61 6.44 -10.86
CA SER A 429 -5.75 5.26 -10.60
C SER A 429 -5.92 4.18 -11.68
N LEU A 430 -7.14 4.02 -12.19
CA LEU A 430 -7.46 3.07 -13.25
C LEU A 430 -6.86 3.51 -14.59
N SER A 431 -6.87 4.82 -14.91
CA SER A 431 -6.22 5.35 -16.11
C SER A 431 -4.71 5.22 -16.04
N ASP A 432 -4.10 5.48 -14.88
CA ASP A 432 -2.66 5.30 -14.67
C ASP A 432 -2.26 3.83 -14.87
N ALA A 433 -3.06 2.91 -14.29
CA ALA A 433 -2.87 1.47 -14.48
C ALA A 433 -3.01 1.06 -15.95
N LEU A 434 -3.99 1.59 -16.69
CA LEU A 434 -4.18 1.30 -18.11
C LEU A 434 -3.00 1.78 -18.96
N ILE A 435 -2.50 2.99 -18.70
CA ILE A 435 -1.34 3.57 -19.40
C ILE A 435 -0.11 2.68 -19.18
N GLU A 436 0.21 2.38 -17.92
CA GLU A 436 1.36 1.51 -17.58
C GLU A 436 1.17 0.09 -18.14
N PHE A 437 -0.03 -0.47 -18.07
CA PHE A 437 -0.33 -1.79 -18.63
C PHE A 437 -0.09 -1.81 -20.16
N THR A 438 -0.50 -0.77 -20.87
CA THR A 438 -0.33 -0.69 -22.33
C THR A 438 1.14 -0.55 -22.71
N ILE A 439 1.95 0.13 -21.89
CA ILE A 439 3.41 0.21 -22.06
C ILE A 439 4.07 -1.16 -21.84
N LEU A 440 3.62 -1.90 -20.83
CA LEU A 440 4.21 -3.19 -20.44
C LEU A 440 3.76 -4.35 -21.35
N PHE A 441 2.52 -4.30 -21.84
CA PHE A 441 1.88 -5.37 -22.62
C PHE A 441 1.21 -4.84 -23.91
N PRO A 442 1.96 -4.20 -24.83
CA PRO A 442 1.39 -3.45 -25.97
C PRO A 442 0.60 -4.30 -26.98
N LYS A 443 0.74 -5.63 -26.98
CA LYS A 443 0.05 -6.53 -27.92
C LYS A 443 -0.58 -7.77 -27.27
N ASN A 444 -0.47 -7.93 -25.94
CA ASN A 444 -0.84 -9.16 -25.24
C ASN A 444 -1.67 -8.83 -23.99
N LYS A 445 -2.53 -9.78 -23.56
CA LYS A 445 -3.20 -9.77 -22.24
C LYS A 445 -4.12 -8.59 -21.91
N ILE A 446 -4.50 -7.75 -22.88
CA ILE A 446 -5.50 -6.67 -22.67
C ILE A 446 -6.82 -7.24 -22.10
N SER A 447 -7.22 -8.45 -22.50
CA SER A 447 -8.38 -9.13 -21.92
C SER A 447 -8.27 -9.35 -20.40
N SER A 448 -7.07 -9.67 -19.90
CA SER A 448 -6.81 -9.81 -18.46
C SER A 448 -6.99 -8.48 -17.73
N PHE A 449 -6.53 -7.37 -18.32
CA PHE A 449 -6.76 -6.03 -17.76
C PHE A 449 -8.24 -5.69 -17.71
N ILE A 450 -9.02 -6.00 -18.75
CA ILE A 450 -10.47 -5.72 -18.78
C ILE A 450 -11.18 -6.50 -17.66
N VAL A 451 -10.85 -7.78 -17.47
CA VAL A 451 -11.41 -8.61 -16.38
C VAL A 451 -11.04 -8.01 -15.01
N TRP A 452 -9.78 -7.59 -14.85
CA TRP A 452 -9.31 -6.94 -13.63
C TRP A 452 -10.03 -5.61 -13.36
N ALA A 453 -10.14 -4.72 -14.35
CA ALA A 453 -10.82 -3.43 -14.22
C ALA A 453 -12.30 -3.60 -13.83
N SER A 454 -12.98 -4.60 -14.42
CA SER A 454 -14.35 -4.97 -14.06
C SER A 454 -14.46 -5.47 -12.61
N MET A 455 -13.49 -6.27 -12.14
CA MET A 455 -13.41 -6.70 -10.74
C MET A 455 -13.18 -5.52 -9.80
N GLN A 456 -12.24 -4.62 -10.10
CA GLN A 456 -11.96 -3.43 -9.29
C GLN A 456 -13.19 -2.53 -9.16
N LEU A 457 -13.90 -2.29 -10.27
CA LEU A 457 -15.15 -1.53 -10.24
C LEU A 457 -16.21 -2.19 -9.36
N ARG A 458 -16.37 -3.52 -9.41
CA ARG A 458 -17.31 -4.22 -8.50
C ARG A 458 -16.97 -4.03 -7.03
N ILE A 459 -15.68 -4.09 -6.68
CA ILE A 459 -15.22 -3.90 -5.30
C ILE A 459 -15.55 -2.48 -4.83
N LEU A 460 -15.23 -1.47 -5.66
CA LEU A 460 -15.55 -0.08 -5.38
C LEU A 460 -17.07 0.11 -5.20
N MET A 461 -17.86 -0.39 -6.15
CA MET A 461 -19.31 -0.25 -6.11
C MET A 461 -19.89 -0.91 -4.86
N ALA A 462 -19.38 -2.06 -4.42
CA ALA A 462 -19.83 -2.70 -3.19
C ALA A 462 -19.57 -1.86 -1.93
N GLN A 463 -18.49 -1.07 -1.90
CA GLN A 463 -18.20 -0.14 -0.81
C GLN A 463 -19.11 1.09 -0.86
N ILE A 464 -19.19 1.73 -2.02
CA ILE A 464 -19.99 2.94 -2.23
C ILE A 464 -21.49 2.67 -2.02
N ILE A 465 -22.00 1.53 -2.50
CA ILE A 465 -23.41 1.16 -2.33
C ILE A 465 -23.79 1.10 -0.85
N LYS A 466 -22.92 0.58 0.02
CA LYS A 466 -23.17 0.50 1.47
C LYS A 466 -23.26 1.87 2.13
N GLN A 467 -22.57 2.87 1.60
CA GLN A 467 -22.58 4.23 2.14
C GLN A 467 -23.73 5.08 1.58
N ILE A 468 -24.05 4.94 0.29
CA ILE A 468 -25.12 5.72 -0.37
C ILE A 468 -26.51 5.18 0.01
N PHE A 469 -26.72 3.87 -0.08
CA PHE A 469 -28.05 3.26 0.03
C PHE A 469 -28.40 2.92 1.48
N THR A 470 -28.43 3.94 2.33
CA THR A 470 -28.90 3.83 3.73
C THR A 470 -30.35 4.32 3.86
N PRO A 471 -31.16 3.77 4.79
CA PRO A 471 -32.59 4.11 4.91
C PRO A 471 -32.86 5.59 5.24
N GLN A 472 -31.86 6.29 5.78
CA GLN A 472 -31.95 7.69 6.18
C GLN A 472 -31.56 8.65 5.04
N CYS A 473 -30.93 8.17 3.97
CA CYS A 473 -30.44 9.00 2.89
C CYS A 473 -31.60 9.46 1.99
N ALA A 474 -31.68 10.77 1.73
CA ALA A 474 -32.67 11.38 0.83
C ALA A 474 -32.50 10.87 -0.62
N LEU A 475 -33.60 10.64 -1.34
CA LEU A 475 -33.56 10.13 -2.71
C LEU A 475 -32.80 11.07 -3.67
N ASP A 476 -32.89 12.39 -3.46
CA ASP A 476 -32.10 13.39 -4.21
C ASP A 476 -30.60 13.23 -3.98
N SER A 477 -30.17 12.95 -2.74
CA SER A 477 -28.76 12.71 -2.44
C SER A 477 -28.26 11.45 -3.15
N VAL A 478 -29.07 10.38 -3.18
CA VAL A 478 -28.76 9.16 -3.93
C VAL A 478 -28.63 9.45 -5.44
N LEU A 479 -29.57 10.22 -6.01
CA LEU A 479 -29.52 10.62 -7.42
C LEU A 479 -28.21 11.33 -7.76
N ASN A 480 -27.86 12.37 -6.99
CA ASN A 480 -26.67 13.17 -7.24
C ASN A 480 -25.38 12.33 -7.17
N CYS A 481 -25.30 11.39 -6.21
CA CYS A 481 -24.15 10.49 -6.10
C CYS A 481 -24.06 9.53 -7.29
N VAL A 482 -25.19 8.93 -7.70
CA VAL A 482 -25.24 8.02 -8.86
C VAL A 482 -24.92 8.73 -10.17
N GLN A 483 -25.43 9.95 -10.36
CA GLN A 483 -25.12 10.77 -11.54
C GLN A 483 -23.64 11.14 -11.61
N SER A 484 -23.06 11.56 -10.49
CA SER A 484 -21.63 11.85 -10.42
C SER A 484 -20.76 10.66 -10.83
N LEU A 485 -21.08 9.46 -10.34
CA LEU A 485 -20.36 8.24 -10.73
C LEU A 485 -20.53 7.91 -12.22
N ARG A 486 -21.73 8.11 -12.77
CA ARG A 486 -22.02 7.95 -14.21
C ARG A 486 -21.22 8.92 -15.08
N GLU A 487 -21.11 10.17 -14.67
CA GLU A 487 -20.32 11.20 -15.36
C GLU A 487 -18.84 10.81 -15.37
N GLN A 488 -18.26 10.47 -14.22
CA GLN A 488 -16.86 10.04 -14.11
C GLN A 488 -16.56 8.79 -14.94
N CYS A 489 -17.44 7.78 -14.91
CA CYS A 489 -17.30 6.60 -15.75
C CYS A 489 -17.43 6.90 -17.25
N THR A 490 -18.21 7.93 -17.61
CA THR A 490 -18.33 8.39 -19.00
C THR A 490 -17.07 9.09 -19.46
N LEU A 491 -16.46 9.93 -18.63
CA LEU A 491 -15.15 10.53 -18.89
C LEU A 491 -14.08 9.45 -19.07
N PHE A 492 -14.10 8.41 -18.25
CA PHE A 492 -13.16 7.29 -18.39
C PHE A 492 -13.27 6.55 -19.74
N CYS A 493 -14.42 6.62 -20.42
CA CYS A 493 -14.59 6.01 -21.75
C CYS A 493 -13.67 6.66 -22.80
N GLU A 494 -13.19 7.89 -22.60
CA GLU A 494 -12.22 8.55 -23.49
C GLU A 494 -10.88 7.82 -23.54
N PHE A 495 -10.54 7.05 -22.51
CA PHE A 495 -9.36 6.18 -22.47
C PHE A 495 -9.55 4.85 -23.24
N GLY A 496 -10.73 4.63 -23.84
CA GLY A 496 -11.01 3.47 -24.69
C GLY A 496 -11.60 2.25 -23.95
N LEU A 497 -12.02 2.39 -22.69
CA LEU A 497 -12.65 1.32 -21.92
C LEU A 497 -14.01 1.77 -21.35
N ASP A 498 -15.08 1.10 -21.77
CA ASP A 498 -16.45 1.37 -21.30
C ASP A 498 -16.86 0.40 -20.17
N LEU A 499 -16.99 0.93 -18.96
CA LEU A 499 -17.43 0.17 -17.78
C LEU A 499 -18.86 0.54 -17.33
N ARG A 500 -19.59 1.36 -18.10
CA ARG A 500 -20.92 1.87 -17.70
C ARG A 500 -21.93 0.75 -17.54
N PHE A 501 -21.87 -0.27 -18.40
CA PHE A 501 -22.76 -1.44 -18.31
C PHE A 501 -22.60 -2.15 -16.95
N GLN A 502 -21.36 -2.34 -16.50
CA GLN A 502 -21.02 -3.02 -15.26
C GLN A 502 -21.48 -2.19 -14.05
N MET A 503 -21.22 -0.88 -14.09
CA MET A 503 -21.67 0.03 -13.04
C MET A 503 -23.20 0.06 -12.92
N ASN A 504 -23.91 0.17 -14.04
CA ASN A 504 -25.37 0.13 -14.05
C ASN A 504 -25.92 -1.21 -13.55
N SER A 505 -25.25 -2.32 -13.87
CA SER A 505 -25.62 -3.65 -13.35
C SER A 505 -25.48 -3.72 -11.83
N CYS A 506 -24.40 -3.16 -11.25
CA CYS A 506 -24.21 -3.08 -9.80
C CYS A 506 -25.27 -2.21 -9.11
N LEU A 507 -25.68 -1.12 -9.75
CA LEU A 507 -26.65 -0.15 -9.21
C LEU A 507 -28.11 -0.60 -9.33
N ARG A 508 -28.43 -1.51 -10.25
CA ARG A 508 -29.81 -1.96 -10.52
C ARG A 508 -30.56 -2.38 -9.26
N ASN A 509 -30.03 -3.35 -8.51
CA ASN A 509 -30.72 -3.91 -7.35
C ASN A 509 -30.81 -2.93 -6.17
N PRO A 510 -29.72 -2.20 -5.81
CA PRO A 510 -29.80 -1.13 -4.81
C PRO A 510 -30.84 -0.05 -5.14
N ILE A 511 -30.90 0.42 -6.39
CA ILE A 511 -31.88 1.42 -6.82
C ILE A 511 -33.31 0.87 -6.72
N LYS A 512 -33.57 -0.36 -7.19
CA LYS A 512 -34.89 -0.99 -7.04
C LYS A 512 -35.32 -1.09 -5.58
N LYS A 513 -34.40 -1.50 -4.70
CA LYS A 513 -34.66 -1.63 -3.27
C LYS A 513 -34.96 -0.27 -2.64
N ALA A 514 -34.15 0.75 -2.91
CA ALA A 514 -34.38 2.10 -2.40
C ALA A 514 -35.71 2.68 -2.87
N LEU A 515 -36.02 2.59 -4.16
CA LEU A 515 -37.31 3.06 -4.70
C LEU A 515 -38.49 2.32 -4.06
N LYS A 516 -38.37 1.01 -3.80
CA LYS A 516 -39.41 0.24 -3.10
C LYS A 516 -39.61 0.71 -1.65
N GLU A 517 -38.52 0.91 -0.91
CA GLU A 517 -38.58 1.41 0.47
C GLU A 517 -39.15 2.83 0.53
N TYR A 518 -38.77 3.69 -0.42
CA TYR A 518 -39.35 5.03 -0.59
C TYR A 518 -40.84 4.98 -0.91
N LYS A 519 -41.26 4.08 -1.81
CA LYS A 519 -42.66 3.84 -2.15
C LYS A 519 -43.46 3.46 -0.91
N GLU A 520 -42.99 2.49 -0.14
CA GLU A 520 -43.65 2.02 1.09
C GLU A 520 -43.75 3.15 2.13
N LYS A 521 -42.65 3.87 2.37
CA LYS A 521 -42.60 5.01 3.29
C LYS A 521 -43.59 6.12 2.90
N ILE A 522 -43.70 6.44 1.61
CA ILE A 522 -44.65 7.45 1.11
C ILE A 522 -46.09 6.95 1.30
N VAL A 523 -46.38 5.69 0.98
CA VAL A 523 -47.73 5.13 1.12
C VAL A 523 -48.18 5.13 2.59
N ASP A 524 -47.31 4.79 3.53
CA ASP A 524 -47.67 4.76 4.95
C ASP A 524 -47.78 6.16 5.56
N SER A 525 -46.88 7.07 5.18
CA SER A 525 -46.98 8.49 5.57
C SER A 525 -48.26 9.13 5.01
N MET A 526 -48.66 8.74 3.80
CA MET A 526 -49.88 9.20 3.15
C MET A 526 -51.14 8.78 3.91
N LYS A 527 -51.24 7.51 4.35
CA LYS A 527 -52.39 7.03 5.14
C LYS A 527 -52.58 7.87 6.41
N THR A 528 -51.48 8.11 7.12
CA THR A 528 -51.47 8.91 8.36
C THR A 528 -51.90 10.36 8.08
N LYS A 529 -51.29 11.00 7.08
CA LYS A 529 -51.61 12.40 6.73
C LYS A 529 -53.03 12.60 6.20
N VAL A 530 -53.62 11.60 5.55
CA VAL A 530 -55.03 11.66 5.12
C VAL A 530 -55.97 11.54 6.31
N ALA A 531 -55.65 10.64 7.25
CA ALA A 531 -56.46 10.43 8.45
C ALA A 531 -56.47 11.67 9.37
N GLU A 532 -55.35 12.39 9.45
CA GLU A 532 -55.17 13.60 10.26
C GLU A 532 -55.57 14.90 9.54
N ASP A 533 -56.02 14.85 8.28
CA ASP A 533 -56.31 16.07 7.51
C ASP A 533 -57.62 16.73 7.95
N ASN A 534 -57.56 18.02 8.24
CA ASN A 534 -58.71 18.84 8.59
C ASN A 534 -59.52 19.29 7.36
N TRP A 535 -59.05 19.01 6.14
CA TRP A 535 -59.70 19.39 4.87
C TRP A 535 -59.97 20.90 4.78
N THR A 536 -58.98 21.71 5.13
CA THR A 536 -59.02 23.17 5.04
C THR A 536 -57.90 23.71 4.14
N PRO A 537 -58.06 24.93 3.58
CA PRO A 537 -56.95 25.64 2.91
C PRO A 537 -55.73 25.78 3.83
N LEU A 538 -54.53 25.70 3.25
CA LEU A 538 -53.28 25.81 3.99
C LEU A 538 -52.85 27.28 4.10
N SER A 539 -52.56 27.74 5.33
CA SER A 539 -51.98 29.05 5.57
C SER A 539 -50.47 29.03 5.42
N MET A 540 -49.92 29.95 4.62
CA MET A 540 -48.47 30.16 4.49
C MET A 540 -47.97 31.32 5.36
N HIS A 541 -48.86 31.92 6.17
CA HIS A 541 -48.67 33.07 7.07
C HIS A 541 -48.22 34.39 6.41
N THR A 542 -47.36 34.36 5.40
CA THR A 542 -46.75 35.54 4.79
C THR A 542 -46.73 35.44 3.26
N LYS A 543 -46.85 36.58 2.57
CA LYS A 543 -46.73 36.67 1.10
C LYS A 543 -45.38 36.15 0.60
N ALA A 544 -44.31 36.45 1.33
CA ALA A 544 -42.97 35.94 1.03
C ALA A 544 -42.89 34.41 1.15
N GLY A 545 -43.54 33.83 2.18
CA GLY A 545 -43.65 32.38 2.36
C GLY A 545 -44.42 31.71 1.22
N THR A 546 -45.55 32.29 0.80
CA THR A 546 -46.31 31.81 -0.37
C THR A 546 -45.46 31.84 -1.64
N ASN A 547 -44.75 32.94 -1.92
CA ASN A 547 -43.89 33.05 -3.10
C ASN A 547 -42.76 32.01 -3.09
N LYS A 548 -42.11 31.80 -1.95
CA LYS A 548 -41.07 30.77 -1.80
C LYS A 548 -41.62 29.36 -2.07
N PHE A 549 -42.81 29.05 -1.56
CA PHE A 549 -43.48 27.78 -1.80
C PHE A 549 -43.88 27.59 -3.27
N LEU A 550 -44.39 28.64 -3.93
CA LEU A 550 -44.74 28.58 -5.35
C LEU A 550 -43.51 28.32 -6.23
N ILE A 551 -42.35 28.92 -5.90
CA ILE A 551 -41.09 28.63 -6.59
C ILE A 551 -40.73 27.15 -6.42
N GLN A 552 -40.74 26.62 -5.19
CA GLN A 552 -40.46 25.20 -4.94
C GLN A 552 -41.40 24.25 -5.70
N MET A 553 -42.70 24.56 -5.77
CA MET A 553 -43.65 23.76 -6.54
C MET A 553 -43.40 23.86 -8.04
N THR A 554 -43.00 25.04 -8.52
CA THR A 554 -42.65 25.26 -9.92
C THR A 554 -41.37 24.53 -10.30
N ASP A 555 -40.38 24.45 -9.40
CA ASP A 555 -39.15 23.66 -9.58
C ASP A 555 -39.43 22.16 -9.71
N LEU A 556 -40.50 21.67 -9.05
CA LEU A 556 -41.01 20.31 -9.23
C LEU A 556 -41.84 20.12 -10.51
N GLY A 557 -42.15 21.20 -11.22
CA GLY A 557 -42.94 21.22 -12.45
C GLY A 557 -44.43 21.52 -12.25
N VAL A 558 -44.87 21.90 -11.05
CA VAL A 558 -46.28 22.14 -10.71
C VAL A 558 -46.57 23.62 -10.47
N ASN A 559 -47.39 24.22 -11.35
CA ASN A 559 -47.81 25.61 -11.19
C ASN A 559 -49.11 25.71 -10.37
N LEU A 560 -48.99 26.18 -9.12
CA LEU A 560 -50.12 26.38 -8.19
C LEU A 560 -50.63 27.83 -8.11
N SER A 561 -50.17 28.74 -8.97
CA SER A 561 -50.58 30.16 -8.92
C SER A 561 -52.11 30.39 -8.93
N LYS A 562 -52.85 29.52 -9.63
CA LYS A 562 -54.32 29.57 -9.73
C LYS A 562 -55.05 29.15 -8.43
N TYR A 563 -54.33 28.58 -7.47
CA TYR A 563 -54.88 28.08 -6.21
C TYR A 563 -54.50 28.97 -5.03
N VAL A 564 -53.94 30.17 -5.26
CA VAL A 564 -53.60 31.11 -4.19
C VAL A 564 -54.80 31.98 -3.85
N ILE A 565 -55.15 32.05 -2.56
CA ILE A 565 -56.20 32.93 -2.02
C ILE A 565 -55.54 34.02 -1.17
N ASN A 566 -55.93 35.28 -1.36
CA ASN A 566 -55.52 36.43 -0.55
C ASN A 566 -53.99 36.54 -0.32
N GLU A 567 -53.19 36.14 -1.33
CA GLU A 567 -51.71 36.14 -1.34
C GLU A 567 -51.00 35.31 -0.26
N THR A 568 -51.75 34.69 0.67
CA THR A 568 -51.23 34.09 1.91
C THR A 568 -51.74 32.67 2.15
N TRP A 569 -52.74 32.22 1.38
CA TRP A 569 -53.37 30.91 1.51
C TRP A 569 -53.26 30.12 0.22
N VAL A 570 -53.14 28.80 0.34
CA VAL A 570 -53.24 27.87 -0.78
C VAL A 570 -54.52 27.06 -0.62
N ASP A 571 -55.36 27.08 -1.65
CA ASP A 571 -56.67 26.45 -1.73
C ASP A 571 -56.60 24.94 -2.01
N LEU A 572 -55.69 24.27 -1.32
CA LEU A 572 -55.53 22.83 -1.29
C LEU A 572 -55.26 22.41 0.17
N SER A 573 -55.69 21.19 0.51
CA SER A 573 -55.43 20.61 1.83
C SER A 573 -53.95 20.29 2.02
N SER A 574 -53.54 20.23 3.28
CA SER A 574 -52.16 19.92 3.67
C SER A 574 -51.71 18.54 3.15
N SER A 575 -52.59 17.53 3.16
CA SER A 575 -52.25 16.19 2.66
C SER A 575 -52.10 16.15 1.14
N THR A 576 -52.91 16.93 0.39
CA THR A 576 -52.84 17.00 -1.07
C THR A 576 -51.58 17.71 -1.54
N ILE A 577 -51.18 18.80 -0.87
CA ILE A 577 -49.92 19.50 -1.18
C ILE A 577 -48.73 18.58 -0.94
N TRP A 578 -48.68 17.93 0.23
CA TRP A 578 -47.59 17.01 0.55
C TRP A 578 -47.54 15.81 -0.41
N PHE A 579 -48.69 15.25 -0.78
CA PHE A 579 -48.75 14.16 -1.76
C PHE A 579 -48.21 14.61 -3.12
N THR A 580 -48.65 15.79 -3.59
CA THR A 580 -48.20 16.38 -4.86
C THR A 580 -46.68 16.54 -4.89
N GLN A 581 -46.09 17.06 -3.81
CA GLN A 581 -44.63 17.16 -3.68
C GLN A 581 -43.99 15.77 -3.76
N SER A 582 -44.47 14.83 -2.94
CA SER A 582 -43.88 13.49 -2.81
C SER A 582 -43.90 12.70 -4.11
N ILE A 583 -45.03 12.69 -4.84
CA ILE A 583 -45.14 11.93 -6.08
C ILE A 583 -44.32 12.56 -7.22
N MET A 584 -44.28 13.89 -7.30
CA MET A 584 -43.46 14.59 -8.30
C MET A 584 -41.97 14.36 -8.05
N THR A 585 -41.54 14.38 -6.78
CA THR A 585 -40.16 14.02 -6.40
C THR A 585 -39.81 12.59 -6.81
N VAL A 586 -40.68 11.61 -6.54
CA VAL A 586 -40.45 10.22 -6.96
C VAL A 586 -40.38 10.08 -8.48
N GLN A 587 -41.26 10.75 -9.23
CA GLN A 587 -41.23 10.71 -10.68
C GLN A 587 -39.94 11.37 -11.22
N ASN A 588 -39.66 12.60 -10.84
CA ASN A 588 -38.51 13.36 -11.37
C ASN A 588 -37.17 12.66 -11.06
N ILE A 589 -37.03 12.12 -9.85
CA ILE A 589 -35.81 11.39 -9.48
C ILE A 589 -35.78 9.99 -10.10
N GLY A 590 -36.90 9.26 -10.04
CA GLY A 590 -37.04 7.92 -10.60
C GLY A 590 -36.67 7.88 -12.08
N LEU A 591 -37.12 8.86 -12.86
CA LEU A 591 -36.80 8.99 -14.28
C LEU A 591 -35.32 9.25 -14.55
N LYS A 592 -34.64 10.02 -13.68
CA LYS A 592 -33.22 10.37 -13.86
C LYS A 592 -32.25 9.31 -13.34
N ILE A 593 -32.60 8.61 -12.26
CA ILE A 593 -31.72 7.63 -11.62
C ILE A 593 -31.73 6.28 -12.35
N VAL A 594 -32.83 5.95 -13.03
CA VAL A 594 -33.06 4.62 -13.59
C VAL A 594 -32.56 4.50 -15.04
N THR A 595 -32.11 3.30 -15.44
CA THR A 595 -31.75 2.98 -16.83
C THR A 595 -32.99 2.53 -17.63
N LYS A 596 -32.94 2.60 -18.96
CA LYS A 596 -34.10 2.35 -19.85
C LYS A 596 -34.81 1.01 -19.60
N ASP A 597 -34.07 0.00 -19.19
CA ASP A 597 -34.51 -1.37 -18.91
C ASP A 597 -35.10 -1.59 -17.51
N MET A 598 -35.19 -0.53 -16.71
CA MET A 598 -35.79 -0.53 -15.38
C MET A 598 -37.02 0.40 -15.30
N MET A 599 -37.42 1.00 -16.43
CA MET A 599 -38.53 1.96 -16.50
C MET A 599 -39.85 1.35 -16.03
N ASP A 600 -40.11 0.08 -16.33
CA ASP A 600 -41.31 -0.63 -15.87
C ASP A 600 -41.44 -0.61 -14.33
N PHE A 601 -40.32 -0.71 -13.61
CA PHE A 601 -40.32 -0.67 -12.16
C PHE A 601 -40.63 0.72 -11.60
N VAL A 602 -40.17 1.78 -12.28
CA VAL A 602 -40.50 3.16 -11.92
C VAL A 602 -41.99 3.41 -12.18
N ASN A 603 -42.49 2.93 -13.32
CA ASN A 603 -43.91 3.02 -13.66
C ASN A 603 -44.79 2.36 -12.60
N GLU A 604 -44.43 1.12 -12.20
CA GLU A 604 -45.16 0.39 -11.16
C GLU A 604 -45.13 1.15 -9.81
N CYS A 605 -43.98 1.72 -9.44
CA CYS A 605 -43.86 2.52 -8.22
C CYS A 605 -44.76 3.77 -8.26
N ILE A 606 -44.73 4.52 -9.35
CA ILE A 606 -45.55 5.73 -9.54
C ILE A 606 -47.03 5.35 -9.54
N TYR A 607 -47.42 4.31 -10.30
CA TYR A 607 -48.77 3.79 -10.35
C TYR A 607 -49.27 3.40 -8.96
N ALA A 608 -48.49 2.63 -8.20
CA ALA A 608 -48.89 2.13 -6.89
C ALA A 608 -49.11 3.28 -5.88
N ILE A 609 -48.22 4.29 -5.86
CA ILE A 609 -48.37 5.45 -4.97
C ILE A 609 -49.63 6.25 -5.34
N PHE A 610 -49.82 6.53 -6.64
CA PHE A 610 -50.95 7.32 -7.10
C PHE A 610 -52.29 6.59 -6.90
N ASN A 611 -52.35 5.31 -7.25
CA ASN A 611 -53.53 4.48 -7.05
C ASN A 611 -53.88 4.37 -5.55
N ALA A 612 -52.89 4.22 -4.67
CA ALA A 612 -53.13 4.21 -3.22
C ALA A 612 -53.74 5.54 -2.73
N ARG A 613 -53.29 6.69 -3.25
CA ARG A 613 -53.90 7.99 -2.92
C ARG A 613 -55.35 8.08 -3.39
N LEU A 614 -55.63 7.65 -4.62
CA LEU A 614 -56.99 7.68 -5.16
C LEU A 614 -57.93 6.79 -4.36
N MET A 615 -57.51 5.56 -4.03
CA MET A 615 -58.31 4.63 -3.24
C MET A 615 -58.63 5.16 -1.83
N LEU A 616 -57.69 5.86 -1.18
CA LEU A 616 -57.92 6.52 0.12
C LEU A 616 -58.89 7.70 0.04
N SER A 617 -59.09 8.27 -1.15
CA SER A 617 -60.01 9.39 -1.36
C SER A 617 -61.44 8.92 -1.64
N ILE A 618 -61.65 7.63 -1.95
CA ILE A 618 -62.96 7.03 -2.20
C ILE A 618 -63.59 6.73 -0.83
N GLY A 619 -64.53 7.57 -0.39
CA GLY A 619 -65.26 7.40 0.87
C GLY A 619 -65.24 8.60 1.82
N ASN A 620 -64.58 9.70 1.46
CA ASN A 620 -64.58 10.93 2.25
C ASN A 620 -65.56 11.94 1.64
N ASP A 621 -66.68 12.20 2.31
CA ASP A 621 -67.82 12.97 1.75
C ASP A 621 -67.70 14.49 1.97
N SER A 622 -66.61 14.97 2.55
CA SER A 622 -66.38 16.41 2.68
C SER A 622 -66.27 17.08 1.31
N SER A 623 -67.03 18.16 1.09
CA SER A 623 -67.01 18.93 -0.16
C SER A 623 -65.61 19.42 -0.53
N TYR A 624 -64.78 19.73 0.48
CA TYR A 624 -63.40 20.14 0.27
C TYR A 624 -62.50 18.96 -0.11
N SER A 625 -62.78 17.76 0.41
CA SER A 625 -62.09 16.53 0.00
C SER A 625 -62.35 16.20 -1.47
N GLN A 626 -63.60 16.35 -1.94
CA GLN A 626 -63.96 16.17 -3.35
C GLN A 626 -63.26 17.18 -4.27
N LYS A 627 -63.11 18.44 -3.84
CA LYS A 627 -62.35 19.46 -4.59
C LYS A 627 -60.86 19.07 -4.72
N ASN A 628 -60.26 18.59 -3.64
CA ASN A 628 -58.87 18.11 -3.64
C ASN A 628 -58.72 16.86 -4.54
N TYR A 629 -59.68 15.95 -4.50
CA TYR A 629 -59.72 14.78 -5.37
C TYR A 629 -59.81 15.18 -6.86
N LYS A 630 -60.64 16.17 -7.19
CA LYS A 630 -60.73 16.73 -8.55
C LYS A 630 -59.41 17.34 -9.01
N PHE A 631 -58.70 18.05 -8.14
CA PHE A 631 -57.35 18.55 -8.43
C PHE A 631 -56.37 17.42 -8.78
N LEU A 632 -56.36 16.32 -8.02
CA LEU A 632 -55.48 15.18 -8.28
C LEU A 632 -55.74 14.56 -9.68
N LEU A 633 -57.01 14.40 -10.06
CA LEU A 633 -57.40 13.78 -11.32
C LEU A 633 -57.28 14.70 -12.53
N GLU A 634 -57.74 15.95 -12.44
CA GLU A 634 -57.85 16.84 -13.60
C GLU A 634 -56.61 17.72 -13.82
N VAL A 635 -55.77 17.89 -12.79
CA VAL A 635 -54.61 18.80 -12.85
C VAL A 635 -53.32 18.05 -12.66
N LEU A 636 -53.16 17.30 -11.56
CA LEU A 636 -51.90 16.64 -11.26
C LEU A 636 -51.62 15.47 -12.21
N LEU A 637 -52.59 14.58 -12.44
CA LEU A 637 -52.39 13.40 -13.28
C LEU A 637 -52.05 13.75 -14.75
N PRO A 638 -52.74 14.69 -15.42
CA PRO A 638 -52.36 15.12 -16.77
C PRO A 638 -51.01 15.82 -16.82
N LEU A 639 -50.67 16.59 -15.78
CA LEU A 639 -49.36 17.25 -15.66
C LEU A 639 -48.24 16.22 -15.53
N MET A 640 -48.41 15.20 -14.67
CA MET A 640 -47.45 14.11 -14.52
C MET A 640 -47.24 13.33 -15.82
N LEU A 641 -48.30 13.05 -16.57
CA LEU A 641 -48.20 12.38 -17.87
C LEU A 641 -47.48 13.24 -18.91
N LYS A 642 -47.73 14.55 -18.91
CA LYS A 642 -47.04 15.49 -19.79
C LYS A 642 -45.54 15.55 -19.45
N SER A 643 -45.18 15.75 -18.18
CA SER A 643 -43.77 15.82 -17.77
C SER A 643 -43.03 14.50 -17.96
N TYR A 644 -43.69 13.36 -17.71
CA TYR A 644 -43.14 12.04 -18.01
C TYR A 644 -42.82 11.90 -19.51
N LYS A 645 -43.75 12.33 -20.37
CA LYS A 645 -43.57 12.26 -21.82
C LYS A 645 -42.45 13.16 -22.32
N GLU A 646 -42.31 14.36 -21.74
CA GLU A 646 -41.23 15.29 -22.09
C GLU A 646 -39.85 14.72 -21.76
N GLU A 647 -39.70 14.03 -20.63
CA GLU A 647 -38.44 13.42 -20.20
C GLU A 647 -38.11 12.11 -20.95
N VAL A 648 -39.10 11.24 -21.17
CA VAL A 648 -38.88 9.86 -21.66
C VAL A 648 -39.20 9.69 -23.15
N GLY A 649 -40.03 10.56 -23.72
CA GLY A 649 -40.44 10.55 -25.13
C GLY A 649 -41.65 9.65 -25.46
N TYR A 650 -42.19 8.90 -24.49
CA TYR A 650 -43.40 8.08 -24.65
C TYR A 650 -44.32 8.19 -23.44
N ASP A 651 -45.58 7.76 -23.60
CA ASP A 651 -46.58 7.85 -22.53
C ASP A 651 -46.48 6.67 -21.55
N ASN A 652 -46.63 6.94 -20.25
CA ASN A 652 -46.76 5.90 -19.23
C ASN A 652 -48.15 5.24 -19.34
N GLN A 653 -48.18 4.00 -19.84
CA GLN A 653 -49.42 3.25 -20.09
C GLN A 653 -50.18 2.92 -18.80
N GLU A 654 -49.47 2.63 -17.70
CA GLU A 654 -50.09 2.30 -16.42
C GLU A 654 -50.85 3.49 -15.84
N LEU A 655 -50.24 4.69 -15.91
CA LEU A 655 -50.88 5.94 -15.51
C LEU A 655 -52.03 6.35 -16.45
N LEU A 656 -51.89 6.12 -17.77
CA LEU A 656 -53.00 6.33 -18.71
C LEU A 656 -54.19 5.42 -18.42
N ASN A 657 -53.94 4.15 -18.09
CA ASN A 657 -54.98 3.20 -17.70
C ASN A 657 -55.61 3.61 -16.37
N LEU A 658 -54.83 4.12 -15.41
CA LEU A 658 -55.33 4.68 -14.17
C LEU A 658 -56.23 5.90 -14.43
N ALA A 659 -55.81 6.83 -15.30
CA ALA A 659 -56.60 7.99 -15.69
C ALA A 659 -57.97 7.57 -16.26
N LYS A 660 -57.99 6.60 -17.18
CA LYS A 660 -59.22 6.05 -17.76
C LYS A 660 -60.11 5.39 -16.70
N LYS A 661 -59.53 4.59 -15.80
CA LYS A 661 -60.27 3.91 -14.72
C LYS A 661 -61.02 4.89 -13.83
N PHE A 662 -60.47 6.09 -13.62
CA PHE A 662 -61.06 7.14 -12.81
C PHE A 662 -61.75 8.25 -13.62
N GLY A 663 -62.06 8.00 -14.90
CA GLY A 663 -62.92 8.87 -15.72
C GLY A 663 -62.22 10.08 -16.36
N VAL A 664 -60.88 10.14 -16.34
CA VAL A 664 -60.11 11.23 -16.96
C VAL A 664 -59.75 10.85 -18.39
N ASN A 665 -60.40 11.50 -19.37
CA ASN A 665 -60.10 11.33 -20.79
C ASN A 665 -58.94 12.23 -21.22
N ILE A 666 -57.75 11.63 -21.33
CA ILE A 666 -56.56 12.30 -21.85
C ILE A 666 -56.50 12.04 -23.35
N ALA A 667 -56.59 13.09 -24.16
CA ALA A 667 -56.60 12.97 -25.61
C ALA A 667 -55.31 12.27 -26.08
N PRO A 668 -55.40 11.23 -26.94
CA PRO A 668 -54.21 10.63 -27.54
C PRO A 668 -53.49 11.70 -28.37
N ALA A 669 -52.16 11.74 -28.27
CA ALA A 669 -51.36 12.63 -29.10
C ALA A 669 -51.69 12.40 -30.58
N LYS A 670 -51.87 13.49 -31.35
CA LYS A 670 -51.90 13.41 -32.82
C LYS A 670 -50.66 12.63 -33.24
N LYS A 671 -50.84 11.43 -33.81
CA LYS A 671 -49.74 10.70 -34.45
C LYS A 671 -49.12 11.66 -35.44
N ALA A 672 -47.86 12.05 -35.23
CA ALA A 672 -47.10 12.68 -36.29
C ALA A 672 -47.20 11.74 -37.50
N ASN A 673 -47.68 12.27 -38.63
CA ASN A 673 -47.73 11.52 -39.88
C ASN A 673 -46.32 11.03 -40.18
N ILE A 674 -46.05 9.76 -39.90
CA ILE A 674 -44.87 9.07 -40.41
C ILE A 674 -45.11 8.97 -41.90
N THR A 675 -44.57 9.92 -42.66
CA THR A 675 -44.32 9.75 -44.08
C THR A 675 -43.38 8.55 -44.21
N LYS A 676 -43.92 7.44 -44.72
CA LYS A 676 -43.11 6.36 -45.30
C LYS A 676 -42.28 6.97 -46.42
N TYR A 677 -41.02 7.32 -46.14
CA TYR A 677 -40.01 7.41 -47.18
C TYR A 677 -39.12 6.19 -47.09
N THR A 678 -39.22 5.43 -48.17
CA THR A 678 -38.29 4.43 -48.66
C THR A 678 -36.88 4.99 -48.76
N SER A 679 -35.91 4.28 -48.20
CA SER A 679 -34.61 4.07 -48.86
C SER A 679 -33.86 2.96 -48.14
N ASN A 680 -33.77 1.81 -48.80
CA ASN A 680 -32.57 0.99 -48.76
C ASN A 680 -31.39 1.92 -49.06
N GLU A 681 -30.42 2.01 -48.16
CA GLU A 681 -29.02 2.24 -48.56
C GLU A 681 -28.07 2.00 -47.37
N TYR A 682 -27.17 1.04 -47.60
CA TYR A 682 -25.93 0.68 -46.90
C TYR A 682 -26.00 -0.23 -45.66
N LEU A 683 -25.79 -1.52 -46.01
CA LEU A 683 -24.91 -2.51 -45.36
C LEU A 683 -23.73 -1.91 -44.60
#